data_AF-A0A354I6P3-F1
#
_entry.id   AF-A0A354I6P3-F1
#
_cell.length_a   1.000
_cell.length_b   1.000
_cell.length_c   1.000
_cell.angle_alpha   90.00
_cell.angle_beta   90.00
_cell.angle_gamma   90.00
#
_symmetry.space_group_name_H-M   'P 1'
#
loop_
_entity.id
_entity.type
_entity.pdbx_description
1 polymer ?
#
loop_
_entity_poly.entity_id
_entity_poly.type
_entity_poly.pdbx_seq_one_letter_code
_entity_poly.pdbx_strand_id
1 'polypeptide(L)'
;MTDKEVVKTMTSSGTTGQEVSKIYLDRVTSANQQKTMVKIVSDFIGPSRMPMIIVDCPSVVKNRAMFSARGAGILGFSVFGSKKIYALNDKMELDMEGIRLFLEEHKGERIFLFGFTYMVWQYFYKELVRLKAGGVTFDLSNAVLVHGGGWKKLVSEAVSPEEFQGRLKDVCGLARVHDYYGMVEQTGCIYMQCECGHLHASIFSDVVTRRSRDFSICKTGEKGIIQVVSMLPESYPGHSLLTEDEGVILGEDDCPCGRKGKYFKVFGRIKNAEIRGCSDTYAAGQKLAGVKGGRTVHMPWQEQAIEEVPGRYRNEAVLDKMVYLVGNRDIVKQMPFLPVKEIFEPQIIDFCDALSKELLGNRAAKSFPDVVTFGFWLRRTALTQLKQRFGNGRQGSGALAEGIKLGRGVAFHIAPSNVPVNFAYSLAVGLLTGNANVVRVPSKEFLQVKLICDAINKVLERFEGIRPYITLARYGRDREVNNVLSGICDIRVIWGGDATIAEIRKSGLGAGCTEVAFADRYSLAVIDAAAYLDEFHKEKIAQDFYNDTYLSDQNACTSPRAVIWIGEGKEIDKAKEVFWDNLYRLVREKYGIQPVQCVDKLSIGCISAASCHGNVLRITRMPDNLVMRVHVDNLTDSLMDYRGNSGYFYESEITDVLELKNICNNVRCQTIGLLGDKELLNPLILSGVKGIDRVVPIGRTMDFDFLWDGYNLAERFTRTVVTATKQG
;
A
#
# COMPACT_ATOMS: atom_id res chain seq x y z
N MET A 1 -2.16 -33.29 -4.23
CA MET A 1 -1.89 -34.23 -3.11
C MET A 1 -3.18 -34.45 -2.35
N THR A 2 -3.37 -35.67 -1.85
CA THR A 2 -4.39 -35.99 -0.85
C THR A 2 -3.86 -35.69 0.56
N ASP A 3 -4.74 -35.47 1.53
CA ASP A 3 -4.34 -35.19 2.93
C ASP A 3 -3.46 -36.30 3.54
N LYS A 4 -3.58 -37.55 3.04
CA LYS A 4 -2.79 -38.69 3.50
C LYS A 4 -1.33 -38.67 3.04
N GLU A 5 -1.02 -37.91 2.00
CA GLU A 5 0.34 -37.79 1.44
C GLU A 5 1.13 -36.65 2.09
N VAL A 6 0.44 -35.71 2.75
CA VAL A 6 1.07 -34.58 3.44
C VAL A 6 1.70 -35.07 4.73
N VAL A 7 3.04 -35.03 4.81
CA VAL A 7 3.77 -35.34 6.05
C VAL A 7 4.04 -34.11 6.91
N LYS A 8 4.07 -32.93 6.28
CA LYS A 8 4.34 -31.66 6.96
C LYS A 8 3.77 -30.48 6.16
N THR A 9 3.20 -29.52 6.87
CA THR A 9 2.78 -28.22 6.29
C THR A 9 3.64 -27.11 6.88
N MET A 10 4.23 -26.28 6.02
CA MET A 10 5.00 -25.11 6.42
C MET A 10 4.25 -23.84 6.04
N THR A 11 4.36 -22.78 6.83
CA THR A 11 3.74 -21.49 6.50
C THR A 11 4.76 -20.37 6.42
N SER A 12 4.54 -19.44 5.48
CA SER A 12 5.32 -18.19 5.46
C SER A 12 4.94 -17.33 6.67
N SER A 13 5.85 -16.47 7.12
CA SER A 13 5.52 -15.48 8.15
C SER A 13 4.60 -14.41 7.57
N GLY A 14 3.31 -14.46 7.90
CA GLY A 14 2.36 -13.38 7.64
C GLY A 14 2.44 -12.30 8.72
N THR A 15 2.26 -11.04 8.35
CA THR A 15 1.87 -10.00 9.31
C THR A 15 0.40 -10.22 9.70
N THR A 16 0.01 -9.83 10.91
CA THR A 16 -1.34 -9.99 11.45
C THR A 16 -2.40 -9.50 10.46
N GLY A 17 -3.26 -10.41 9.96
CA GLY A 17 -4.36 -10.10 9.05
C GLY A 17 -4.16 -10.43 7.57
N GLN A 18 -3.07 -11.09 7.16
CA GLN A 18 -2.84 -11.52 5.77
C GLN A 18 -2.81 -13.06 5.63
N GLU A 19 -3.20 -13.55 4.44
CA GLU A 19 -3.04 -14.96 4.08
C GLU A 19 -1.56 -15.34 4.00
N VAL A 20 -1.20 -16.47 4.62
CA VAL A 20 0.15 -17.03 4.59
C VAL A 20 0.26 -18.06 3.47
N SER A 21 1.39 -18.09 2.79
CA SER A 21 1.73 -19.21 1.89
C SER A 21 1.74 -20.49 2.71
N LYS A 22 1.08 -21.54 2.20
CA LYS A 22 1.05 -22.89 2.80
C LYS A 22 1.75 -23.86 1.86
N ILE A 23 2.86 -24.41 2.33
CA ILE A 23 3.68 -25.36 1.57
C ILE A 23 3.44 -26.75 2.14
N TYR A 24 2.83 -27.60 1.32
CA TYR A 24 2.54 -28.99 1.66
C TYR A 24 3.70 -29.87 1.19
N LEU A 25 4.35 -30.53 2.14
CA LEU A 25 5.47 -31.43 1.87
C LEU A 25 5.00 -32.87 1.92
N ASP A 26 5.38 -33.63 0.89
CA ASP A 26 5.37 -35.09 0.95
C ASP A 26 6.68 -35.62 1.57
N ARG A 27 6.76 -36.94 1.72
CA ARG A 27 7.92 -37.60 2.33
C ARG A 27 9.20 -37.45 1.51
N VAL A 28 9.09 -37.47 0.18
CA VAL A 28 10.23 -37.41 -0.75
C VAL A 28 10.85 -36.02 -0.72
N THR A 29 10.02 -35.00 -0.94
CA THR A 29 10.39 -33.58 -0.88
C THR A 29 11.02 -33.27 0.48
N SER A 30 10.36 -33.62 1.60
CA SER A 30 10.90 -33.36 2.93
C SER A 30 12.27 -34.03 3.15
N ALA A 31 12.48 -35.25 2.65
CA ALA A 31 13.75 -35.94 2.78
C ALA A 31 14.85 -35.29 1.92
N ASN A 32 14.52 -34.89 0.69
CA ASN A 32 15.44 -34.22 -0.23
C ASN A 32 15.88 -32.85 0.31
N GLN A 33 14.94 -32.08 0.87
CA GLN A 33 15.24 -30.82 1.56
C GLN A 33 16.23 -31.01 2.71
N GLN A 34 16.01 -32.02 3.56
CA GLN A 34 16.91 -32.30 4.68
C GLN A 34 18.29 -32.76 4.22
N LYS A 35 18.38 -33.69 3.27
CA LYS A 35 19.66 -34.18 2.73
C LYS A 35 20.47 -33.05 2.10
N THR A 36 19.81 -32.17 1.35
CA THR A 36 20.45 -31.04 0.68
C THR A 36 20.98 -30.03 1.69
N MET A 37 20.17 -29.66 2.68
CA MET A 37 20.60 -28.76 3.75
C MET A 37 21.80 -29.32 4.53
N VAL A 38 21.77 -30.62 4.86
CA VAL A 38 22.91 -31.28 5.52
C VAL A 38 24.17 -31.15 4.66
N LYS A 39 24.08 -31.45 3.36
CA LYS A 39 25.24 -31.37 2.47
C LYS A 39 25.78 -29.96 2.32
N ILE A 40 24.91 -28.94 2.18
CA ILE A 40 25.31 -27.54 2.06
C ILE A 40 25.98 -27.07 3.35
N VAL A 41 25.35 -27.23 4.50
CA VAL A 41 25.84 -26.68 5.77
C VAL A 41 27.08 -27.41 6.27
N SER A 42 27.15 -28.74 6.12
CA SER A 42 28.33 -29.52 6.51
C SER A 42 29.59 -29.12 5.75
N ASP A 43 29.46 -28.51 4.58
CA ASP A 43 30.59 -27.97 3.81
C ASP A 43 31.16 -26.66 4.39
N PHE A 44 30.46 -26.04 5.36
CA PHE A 44 30.93 -24.88 6.12
C PHE A 44 31.35 -25.25 7.54
N ILE A 45 30.60 -26.15 8.18
CA ILE A 45 30.78 -26.43 9.61
C ILE A 45 31.44 -27.79 9.91
N GLY A 46 31.59 -28.64 8.89
CA GLY A 46 32.09 -30.01 8.99
C GLY A 46 30.96 -31.07 9.04
N PRO A 47 31.29 -32.37 8.82
CA PRO A 47 30.29 -33.44 8.71
C PRO A 47 29.73 -33.94 10.06
N SER A 48 30.43 -33.66 11.17
CA SER A 48 30.07 -34.15 12.49
C SER A 48 29.03 -33.25 13.16
N ARG A 49 28.09 -33.87 13.90
CA ARG A 49 27.20 -33.13 14.80
C ARG A 49 28.01 -32.50 15.94
N MET A 50 27.64 -31.31 16.37
CA MET A 50 28.33 -30.52 17.39
C MET A 50 27.41 -30.20 18.57
N PRO A 51 27.93 -29.99 19.79
CA PRO A 51 27.15 -29.36 20.85
C PRO A 51 26.60 -28.02 20.36
N MET A 52 25.29 -27.79 20.52
CA MET A 52 24.58 -26.70 19.88
C MET A 52 23.90 -25.75 20.88
N ILE A 53 24.10 -24.46 20.68
CA ILE A 53 23.39 -23.39 21.40
C ILE A 53 22.43 -22.72 20.41
N ILE A 54 21.14 -22.78 20.71
CA ILE A 54 20.09 -22.09 19.95
C ILE A 54 19.87 -20.73 20.59
N VAL A 55 20.15 -19.64 19.87
CA VAL A 55 19.94 -18.27 20.34
C VAL A 55 18.46 -17.88 20.17
N ASP A 56 17.63 -18.55 20.97
CA ASP A 56 16.19 -18.44 21.01
C ASP A 56 15.65 -18.99 22.34
N CYS A 57 14.32 -19.04 22.50
CA CYS A 57 13.64 -19.63 23.65
C CYS A 57 12.95 -20.96 23.31
N PRO A 58 12.72 -21.86 24.29
CA PRO A 58 12.11 -23.16 24.05
C PRO A 58 10.68 -23.10 23.49
N SER A 59 9.90 -22.06 23.81
CA SER A 59 8.49 -21.95 23.39
C SER A 59 8.30 -21.78 21.88
N VAL A 60 9.31 -21.30 21.15
CA VAL A 60 9.23 -21.02 19.71
C VAL A 60 8.92 -22.25 18.83
N VAL A 61 9.19 -23.47 19.34
CA VAL A 61 8.94 -24.74 18.65
C VAL A 61 7.84 -25.59 19.29
N LYS A 62 7.19 -25.13 20.38
CA LYS A 62 6.20 -25.94 21.13
C LYS A 62 4.89 -26.15 20.36
N ASN A 63 4.50 -25.22 19.49
CA ASN A 63 3.23 -25.32 18.76
C ASN A 63 3.41 -25.96 17.36
N ARG A 64 3.35 -27.30 17.31
CA ARG A 64 3.56 -28.09 16.07
C ARG A 64 2.52 -27.85 14.99
N ALA A 65 1.35 -27.30 15.32
CA ALA A 65 0.25 -27.07 14.37
C ALA A 65 0.43 -25.80 13.53
N MET A 66 1.29 -24.86 13.94
CA MET A 66 1.61 -23.63 13.19
C MET A 66 3.10 -23.29 13.29
N PHE A 67 3.91 -23.87 12.40
CA PHE A 67 5.34 -23.55 12.32
C PHE A 67 5.56 -22.19 11.64
N SER A 68 5.90 -21.17 12.43
CA SER A 68 6.47 -19.94 11.88
C SER A 68 7.81 -20.21 11.19
N ALA A 69 8.18 -19.37 10.22
CA ALA A 69 9.50 -19.43 9.56
C ALA A 69 10.68 -19.47 10.56
N ARG A 70 10.53 -18.81 11.72
CA ARG A 70 11.49 -18.85 12.83
C ARG A 70 11.66 -20.25 13.42
N GLY A 71 10.54 -20.91 13.75
CA GLY A 71 10.55 -22.30 14.24
C GLY A 71 11.06 -23.29 13.19
N ALA A 72 10.72 -23.08 11.91
CA ALA A 72 11.21 -23.92 10.81
C ALA A 72 12.74 -23.83 10.66
N GLY A 73 13.32 -22.62 10.75
CA GLY A 73 14.78 -22.43 10.74
C GLY A 73 15.47 -23.15 11.89
N ILE A 74 14.97 -22.98 13.13
CA ILE A 74 15.54 -23.64 14.32
C ILE A 74 15.52 -25.16 14.17
N LEU A 75 14.39 -25.73 13.74
CA LEU A 75 14.28 -27.17 13.52
C LEU A 75 15.18 -27.65 12.37
N GLY A 76 15.31 -26.85 11.32
CA GLY A 76 16.19 -27.14 10.19
C GLY A 76 17.63 -27.30 10.65
N PHE A 77 18.18 -26.29 11.34
CA PHE A 77 19.56 -26.33 11.82
C PHE A 77 19.77 -27.22 13.06
N SER A 78 18.70 -27.59 13.76
CA SER A 78 18.77 -28.53 14.88
C SER A 78 19.29 -29.92 14.49
N VAL A 79 19.32 -30.29 13.21
CA VAL A 79 19.87 -31.58 12.76
C VAL A 79 21.38 -31.67 12.97
N PHE A 80 22.08 -30.53 13.04
CA PHE A 80 23.54 -30.45 13.25
C PHE A 80 23.93 -30.52 14.73
N GLY A 81 22.98 -30.35 15.66
CA GLY A 81 23.26 -30.34 17.10
C GLY A 81 23.25 -31.74 17.72
N SER A 82 24.28 -32.17 18.46
CA SER A 82 24.32 -33.41 19.24
C SER A 82 23.54 -33.27 20.55
N LYS A 83 24.03 -32.44 21.48
CA LYS A 83 23.34 -31.91 22.66
C LYS A 83 22.92 -30.46 22.39
N LYS A 84 21.73 -30.06 22.84
CA LYS A 84 21.14 -28.75 22.52
C LYS A 84 20.72 -28.01 23.78
N ILE A 85 21.04 -26.73 23.85
CA ILE A 85 20.48 -25.79 24.83
C ILE A 85 19.88 -24.59 24.11
N TYR A 86 18.96 -23.90 24.79
CA TYR A 86 18.46 -22.59 24.38
C TYR A 86 19.17 -21.53 25.19
N ALA A 87 19.69 -20.50 24.52
CA ALA A 87 20.40 -19.40 25.19
C ALA A 87 19.45 -18.46 25.93
N LEU A 88 18.16 -18.43 25.56
CA LEU A 88 17.18 -17.51 26.13
C LEU A 88 16.03 -18.26 26.80
N ASN A 89 15.46 -17.68 27.85
CA ASN A 89 14.21 -18.14 28.45
C ASN A 89 12.99 -17.56 27.72
N ASP A 90 11.77 -17.96 28.11
CA ASP A 90 10.51 -17.48 27.49
C ASP A 90 10.24 -15.98 27.72
N LYS A 91 10.98 -15.32 28.62
CA LYS A 91 10.99 -13.86 28.83
C LYS A 91 12.06 -13.13 28.00
N MET A 92 12.77 -13.86 27.13
CA MET A 92 13.85 -13.34 26.28
C MET A 92 15.09 -12.86 27.07
N GLU A 93 15.30 -13.43 28.26
CA GLU A 93 16.48 -13.17 29.09
C GLU A 93 17.51 -14.29 28.86
N LEU A 94 18.80 -13.94 28.90
CA LEU A 94 19.91 -14.87 28.68
C LEU A 94 20.05 -15.86 29.85
N ASP A 95 20.03 -17.15 29.57
CA ASP A 95 20.30 -18.23 30.53
C ASP A 95 21.80 -18.39 30.75
N MET A 96 22.37 -17.50 31.56
CA MET A 96 23.80 -17.44 31.83
C MET A 96 24.36 -18.74 32.41
N GLU A 97 23.63 -19.33 33.37
CA GLU A 97 24.09 -20.52 34.07
C GLU A 97 24.01 -21.75 33.16
N GLY A 98 22.94 -21.87 32.37
CA GLY A 98 22.83 -22.91 31.35
C GLY A 98 23.95 -22.86 30.32
N ILE A 99 24.31 -21.66 29.83
CA ILE A 99 25.41 -21.47 28.88
C ILE A 99 26.76 -21.82 29.53
N ARG A 100 27.00 -21.35 30.77
CA ARG A 100 28.25 -21.61 31.50
C ARG A 100 28.48 -23.12 31.68
N LEU A 101 27.49 -23.83 32.21
CA LEU A 101 27.56 -25.28 32.42
C LEU A 101 27.75 -26.04 31.11
N PHE A 102 27.08 -25.61 30.04
CA PHE A 102 27.21 -26.25 28.73
C PHE A 102 28.60 -26.07 28.12
N LEU A 103 29.21 -24.90 28.24
CA LEU A 103 30.57 -24.64 27.76
C LEU A 103 31.62 -25.38 28.61
N GLU A 104 31.38 -25.54 29.91
CA GLU A 104 32.23 -26.34 30.81
C GLU A 104 32.17 -27.83 30.45
N GLU A 105 30.97 -28.37 30.21
CA GLU A 105 30.76 -29.77 29.82
C GLU A 105 31.44 -30.11 28.48
N HIS A 106 31.40 -29.17 27.52
CA HIS A 106 31.92 -29.36 26.16
C HIS A 106 33.25 -28.63 25.93
N LYS A 107 34.07 -28.47 26.98
CA LYS A 107 35.32 -27.74 26.91
C LYS A 107 36.28 -28.39 25.89
N GLY A 108 36.75 -27.58 24.94
CA GLY A 108 37.65 -28.03 23.86
C GLY A 108 36.93 -28.58 22.62
N GLU A 109 35.62 -28.83 22.69
CA GLU A 109 34.81 -29.18 21.53
C GLU A 109 34.47 -27.92 20.69
N ARG A 110 34.11 -28.13 19.42
CA ARG A 110 33.61 -27.06 18.55
C ARG A 110 32.11 -26.88 18.80
N ILE A 111 31.69 -25.67 19.14
CA ILE A 111 30.28 -25.36 19.45
C ILE A 111 29.57 -24.79 18.22
N PHE A 112 28.36 -25.27 17.94
CA PHE A 112 27.50 -24.73 16.88
C PHE A 112 26.45 -23.77 17.45
N LEU A 113 26.42 -22.53 16.97
CA LEU A 113 25.39 -21.55 17.32
C LEU A 113 24.44 -21.36 16.15
N PHE A 114 23.14 -21.30 16.44
CA PHE A 114 22.14 -20.88 15.49
C PHE A 114 21.18 -19.87 16.08
N GLY A 115 20.88 -18.79 15.35
CA GLY A 115 19.87 -17.82 15.73
C GLY A 115 19.54 -16.85 14.60
N PHE A 116 18.40 -16.17 14.68
CA PHE A 116 18.08 -15.11 13.72
C PHE A 116 18.92 -13.86 14.00
N THR A 117 19.34 -13.11 12.97
CA THR A 117 20.30 -12.01 13.13
C THR A 117 19.86 -11.00 14.19
N TYR A 118 18.59 -10.61 14.20
CA TYR A 118 18.02 -9.73 15.23
C TYR A 118 18.08 -10.32 16.64
N MET A 119 17.83 -11.63 16.79
CA MET A 119 17.86 -12.32 18.07
C MET A 119 19.27 -12.35 18.66
N VAL A 120 20.24 -12.71 17.81
CA VAL A 120 21.65 -12.72 18.16
C VAL A 120 22.11 -11.31 18.55
N TRP A 121 21.68 -10.28 17.81
CA TRP A 121 22.10 -8.93 18.12
C TRP A 121 21.50 -8.38 19.43
N GLN A 122 20.18 -8.42 19.57
CA GLN A 122 19.51 -7.72 20.66
C GLN A 122 19.61 -8.44 22.01
N TYR A 123 19.40 -9.76 22.01
CA TYR A 123 19.21 -10.51 23.25
C TYR A 123 20.45 -11.30 23.66
N PHE A 124 21.35 -11.55 22.71
CA PHE A 124 22.60 -12.25 22.99
C PHE A 124 23.77 -11.27 23.06
N TYR A 125 24.15 -10.63 21.95
CA TYR A 125 25.29 -9.72 21.89
C TYR A 125 25.21 -8.55 22.89
N LYS A 126 24.11 -7.77 22.90
CA LYS A 126 23.99 -6.63 23.83
C LYS A 126 24.06 -7.07 25.30
N GLU A 127 23.53 -8.24 25.60
CA GLU A 127 23.59 -8.80 26.95
C GLU A 127 25.01 -9.27 27.30
N LEU A 128 25.74 -9.89 26.36
CA LEU A 128 27.15 -10.21 26.54
C LEU A 128 28.01 -8.97 26.81
N VAL A 129 27.73 -7.85 26.15
CA VAL A 129 28.41 -6.57 26.42
C VAL A 129 28.13 -6.09 27.84
N ARG A 130 26.87 -6.14 28.28
CA ARG A 130 26.47 -5.79 29.66
C ARG A 130 27.19 -6.66 30.69
N LEU A 131 27.27 -7.96 30.45
CA LEU A 131 27.93 -8.92 31.34
C LEU A 131 29.45 -8.74 31.39
N LYS A 132 30.08 -8.45 30.24
CA LYS A 132 31.51 -8.17 30.16
C LYS A 132 31.89 -6.95 31.00
N ALA A 133 31.04 -5.92 31.05
CA ALA A 133 31.23 -4.77 31.95
C ALA A 133 31.15 -5.16 33.44
N GLY A 134 30.44 -6.23 33.78
CA GLY A 134 30.36 -6.81 35.12
C GLY A 134 31.39 -7.93 35.40
N GLY A 135 32.38 -8.12 34.51
CA GLY A 135 33.45 -9.12 34.67
C GLY A 135 33.08 -10.55 34.25
N VAL A 136 31.88 -10.78 33.72
CA VAL A 136 31.44 -12.10 33.24
C VAL A 136 31.65 -12.18 31.73
N THR A 137 32.36 -13.23 31.28
CA THR A 137 32.63 -13.47 29.86
C THR A 137 32.42 -14.93 29.50
N PHE A 138 32.11 -15.18 28.23
CA PHE A 138 32.00 -16.53 27.67
C PHE A 138 33.01 -16.65 26.52
N ASP A 139 33.77 -17.75 26.51
CA ASP A 139 34.68 -18.06 25.40
C ASP A 139 33.95 -18.86 24.33
N LEU A 140 33.72 -18.21 23.20
CA LEU A 140 33.14 -18.77 21.98
C LEU A 140 34.14 -18.75 20.82
N SER A 141 35.45 -18.66 21.11
CA SER A 141 36.51 -18.66 20.10
C SER A 141 36.53 -19.92 19.24
N ASN A 142 36.20 -21.08 19.83
CA ASN A 142 36.04 -22.34 19.09
C ASN A 142 34.60 -22.59 18.63
N ALA A 143 33.74 -21.57 18.55
CA ALA A 143 32.39 -21.73 18.05
C ALA A 143 32.26 -21.38 16.56
N VAL A 144 31.11 -21.73 15.97
CA VAL A 144 30.67 -21.26 14.65
C VAL A 144 29.20 -20.88 14.73
N LEU A 145 28.87 -19.67 14.29
CA LEU A 145 27.50 -19.16 14.25
C LEU A 145 26.98 -19.20 12.82
N VAL A 146 25.84 -19.83 12.63
CA VAL A 146 25.01 -19.63 11.45
C VAL A 146 23.79 -18.81 11.84
N HIS A 147 23.55 -17.72 11.13
CA HIS A 147 22.40 -16.85 11.36
C HIS A 147 21.71 -16.49 10.05
N GLY A 148 20.47 -16.00 10.14
CA GLY A 148 19.72 -15.59 8.96
C GLY A 148 18.53 -14.71 9.33
N GLY A 149 18.12 -13.84 8.39
CA GLY A 149 16.96 -12.96 8.53
C GLY A 149 17.06 -11.89 9.63
N GLY A 150 16.17 -10.89 9.60
CA GLY A 150 16.08 -9.88 10.67
C GLY A 150 17.06 -8.71 10.60
N TRP A 151 17.75 -8.51 9.48
CA TRP A 151 18.64 -7.36 9.25
C TRP A 151 17.94 -5.98 9.33
N LYS A 152 16.62 -5.90 9.08
CA LYS A 152 15.88 -4.62 9.00
C LYS A 152 16.07 -3.72 10.23
N LYS A 153 16.06 -4.28 11.45
CA LYS A 153 16.24 -3.51 12.70
C LYS A 153 17.69 -3.15 12.98
N LEU A 154 18.63 -3.96 12.52
CA LEU A 154 20.06 -3.65 12.62
C LEU A 154 20.42 -2.50 11.68
N VAL A 155 19.79 -2.43 10.50
CA VAL A 155 19.93 -1.28 9.59
C VAL A 155 19.44 0.02 10.25
N SER A 156 18.36 0.00 11.03
CA SER A 156 17.94 1.19 11.80
C SER A 156 18.90 1.56 12.93
N GLU A 157 19.73 0.62 13.40
CA GLU A 157 20.83 0.86 14.34
C GLU A 157 22.17 1.12 13.64
N ALA A 158 22.17 1.26 12.31
CA ALA A 158 23.36 1.47 11.46
C ALA A 158 24.43 0.38 11.56
N VAL A 159 24.05 -0.85 11.91
CA VAL A 159 24.97 -1.98 12.08
C VAL A 159 25.23 -2.68 10.75
N SER A 160 26.49 -2.69 10.31
CA SER A 160 26.94 -3.41 9.11
C SER A 160 27.22 -4.90 9.40
N PRO A 161 27.24 -5.78 8.38
CA PRO A 161 27.68 -7.17 8.55
C PRO A 161 29.07 -7.31 9.14
N GLU A 162 30.01 -6.46 8.72
CA GLU A 162 31.38 -6.44 9.21
C GLU A 162 31.45 -6.05 10.68
N GLU A 163 30.66 -5.05 11.08
CA GLU A 163 30.53 -4.63 12.48
C GLU A 163 29.85 -5.68 13.35
N PHE A 164 28.83 -6.37 12.83
CA PHE A 164 28.16 -7.47 13.51
C PHE A 164 29.16 -8.58 13.88
N GLN A 165 29.98 -9.01 12.91
CA GLN A 165 31.00 -10.04 13.13
C GLN A 165 32.12 -9.53 14.04
N GLY A 166 32.64 -8.32 13.82
CA GLY A 166 33.72 -7.73 14.61
C GLY A 166 33.36 -7.64 16.09
N ARG A 167 32.15 -7.15 16.40
CA ARG A 167 31.70 -6.99 17.79
C ARG A 167 31.43 -8.31 18.50
N LEU A 168 30.95 -9.34 17.79
CA LEU A 168 30.83 -10.69 18.35
C LEU A 168 32.21 -11.28 18.67
N LYS A 169 33.18 -11.10 17.78
CA LYS A 169 34.57 -11.50 18.01
C LYS A 169 35.17 -10.78 19.23
N ASP A 170 34.92 -9.48 19.36
CA ASP A 170 35.48 -8.68 20.47
C ASP A 170 34.87 -9.04 21.83
N VAL A 171 33.57 -9.35 21.88
CA VAL A 171 32.88 -9.61 23.16
C VAL A 171 33.09 -11.04 23.66
N CYS A 172 33.13 -12.04 22.78
CA CYS A 172 33.17 -13.45 23.15
C CYS A 172 34.09 -14.34 22.28
N GLY A 173 34.91 -13.76 21.41
CA GLY A 173 35.87 -14.51 20.58
C GLY A 173 35.26 -15.17 19.33
N LEU A 174 33.94 -15.07 19.12
CA LEU A 174 33.24 -15.72 18.01
C LEU A 174 33.67 -15.17 16.64
N ALA A 175 34.60 -15.86 15.98
CA ALA A 175 35.21 -15.41 14.71
C ALA A 175 34.54 -16.00 13.45
N ARG A 176 33.95 -17.20 13.54
CA ARG A 176 33.32 -17.90 12.42
C ARG A 176 31.83 -17.63 12.42
N VAL A 177 31.41 -16.69 11.59
CA VAL A 177 30.02 -16.21 11.49
C VAL A 177 29.61 -16.29 10.03
N HIS A 178 28.53 -17.01 9.75
CA HIS A 178 27.99 -17.19 8.40
C HIS A 178 26.51 -16.79 8.40
N ASP A 179 26.16 -15.81 7.56
CA ASP A 179 24.77 -15.54 7.23
C ASP A 179 24.23 -16.58 6.22
N TYR A 180 22.92 -16.70 6.08
CA TYR A 180 22.30 -17.41 4.97
C TYR A 180 21.07 -16.69 4.43
N TYR A 181 20.88 -16.81 3.12
CA TYR A 181 19.66 -16.39 2.44
C TYR A 181 18.80 -17.62 2.12
N GLY A 182 17.51 -17.55 2.43
CA GLY A 182 16.57 -18.65 2.23
C GLY A 182 15.13 -18.25 2.54
N MET A 183 14.20 -19.09 2.09
CA MET A 183 12.75 -18.89 2.24
C MET A 183 12.03 -20.23 2.37
N VAL A 184 10.81 -20.20 2.92
CA VAL A 184 10.07 -21.43 3.22
C VAL A 184 9.71 -22.21 1.95
N GLU A 185 9.49 -21.48 0.85
CA GLU A 185 9.15 -22.00 -0.48
C GLU A 185 10.32 -22.74 -1.15
N GLN A 186 11.57 -22.54 -0.69
CA GLN A 186 12.75 -23.29 -1.17
C GLN A 186 13.56 -23.87 0.00
N THR A 187 12.85 -24.34 1.03
CA THR A 187 13.47 -25.02 2.17
C THR A 187 14.44 -26.10 1.69
N GLY A 188 15.62 -26.18 2.29
CA GLY A 188 16.69 -27.11 1.88
C GLY A 188 17.74 -26.49 0.97
N CYS A 189 17.35 -25.64 0.02
CA CYS A 189 18.25 -24.93 -0.91
C CYS A 189 18.61 -23.53 -0.37
N ILE A 190 19.31 -23.47 0.76
CA ILE A 190 19.79 -22.20 1.32
C ILE A 190 21.08 -21.75 0.64
N TYR A 191 21.30 -20.44 0.59
CA TYR A 191 22.50 -19.81 0.07
C TYR A 191 23.34 -19.34 1.25
N MET A 192 24.44 -20.04 1.53
CA MET A 192 25.32 -19.75 2.67
C MET A 192 26.34 -18.67 2.33
N GLN A 193 26.62 -17.79 3.29
CA GLN A 193 27.66 -16.77 3.18
C GLN A 193 29.05 -17.37 3.43
N CYS A 194 29.98 -17.16 2.50
CA CYS A 194 31.38 -17.53 2.67
C CYS A 194 32.17 -16.51 3.49
N GLU A 195 33.43 -16.81 3.73
CA GLU A 195 34.39 -16.01 4.51
C GLU A 195 34.67 -14.64 3.88
N CYS A 196 34.37 -14.47 2.59
CA CYS A 196 34.45 -13.19 1.88
C CYS A 196 33.15 -12.36 1.99
N GLY A 197 32.13 -12.83 2.70
CA GLY A 197 30.85 -12.15 2.84
C GLY A 197 29.88 -12.35 1.66
N HIS A 198 30.20 -13.22 0.70
CA HIS A 198 29.35 -13.51 -0.47
C HIS A 198 28.42 -14.70 -0.22
N LEU A 199 27.18 -14.62 -0.69
CA LEU A 199 26.23 -15.74 -0.67
C LEU A 199 26.48 -16.64 -1.89
N HIS A 200 26.48 -17.96 -1.70
CA HIS A 200 26.77 -18.92 -2.78
C HIS A 200 25.58 -19.78 -3.17
N ALA A 201 25.38 -19.97 -4.47
CA ALA A 201 24.53 -21.03 -5.00
C ALA A 201 25.23 -22.40 -4.86
N SER A 202 24.44 -23.45 -4.65
CA SER A 202 24.92 -24.82 -4.53
C SER A 202 24.64 -25.61 -5.80
N ILE A 203 25.16 -26.82 -5.94
CA ILE A 203 24.78 -27.72 -7.07
C ILE A 203 23.28 -28.10 -7.08
N PHE A 204 22.53 -27.77 -6.04
CA PHE A 204 21.09 -28.05 -5.90
C PHE A 204 20.21 -26.83 -6.19
N SER A 205 20.81 -25.66 -6.38
CA SER A 205 20.10 -24.39 -6.53
C SER A 205 20.78 -23.48 -7.54
N ASP A 206 20.04 -22.51 -8.07
CA ASP A 206 20.63 -21.46 -8.90
C ASP A 206 20.01 -20.11 -8.55
N VAL A 207 20.75 -19.04 -8.80
CA VAL A 207 20.31 -17.67 -8.57
C VAL A 207 20.49 -16.86 -9.83
N VAL A 208 19.45 -16.10 -10.17
CA VAL A 208 19.40 -15.22 -11.33
C VAL A 208 18.95 -13.85 -10.85
N THR A 209 19.55 -12.79 -11.38
CA THR A 209 19.05 -11.42 -11.18
C THR A 209 18.38 -10.95 -12.46
N ARG A 210 17.16 -10.40 -12.38
CA ARG A 210 16.36 -9.94 -13.52
C ARG A 210 16.15 -8.44 -13.52
N ARG A 211 16.23 -7.83 -14.70
CA ARG A 211 15.88 -6.42 -14.90
C ARG A 211 14.38 -6.25 -14.69
N SER A 212 13.98 -5.32 -13.84
CA SER A 212 12.55 -5.04 -13.62
C SER A 212 11.82 -4.55 -14.87
N ARG A 213 12.54 -3.91 -15.79
CA ARG A 213 11.99 -3.34 -17.02
C ARG A 213 11.33 -4.40 -17.91
N ASP A 214 11.93 -5.57 -18.06
CA ASP A 214 11.52 -6.57 -19.06
C ASP A 214 11.72 -8.02 -18.59
N PHE A 215 12.10 -8.22 -17.32
CA PHE A 215 12.49 -9.49 -16.72
C PHE A 215 13.64 -10.23 -17.42
N SER A 216 14.39 -9.57 -18.30
CA SER A 216 15.62 -10.14 -18.88
C SER A 216 16.70 -10.35 -17.81
N ILE A 217 17.62 -11.29 -18.05
CA ILE A 217 18.71 -11.59 -17.13
C ILE A 217 19.69 -10.40 -17.09
N CYS A 218 20.05 -9.97 -15.88
CA CYS A 218 21.08 -8.96 -15.63
C CYS A 218 22.47 -9.51 -15.95
N LYS A 219 23.39 -8.62 -16.30
CA LYS A 219 24.82 -8.96 -16.40
C LYS A 219 25.43 -9.12 -15.00
N THR A 220 26.57 -9.80 -14.90
CA THR A 220 27.38 -9.77 -13.66
C THR A 220 27.69 -8.34 -13.26
N GLY A 221 27.52 -8.01 -11.98
CA GLY A 221 27.67 -6.67 -11.42
C GLY A 221 26.44 -5.75 -11.59
N GLU A 222 25.41 -6.16 -12.32
CA GLU A 222 24.17 -5.40 -12.51
C GLU A 222 23.11 -5.80 -11.48
N LYS A 223 22.54 -4.79 -10.80
CA LYS A 223 21.46 -5.01 -9.83
C LYS A 223 20.16 -5.42 -10.51
N GLY A 224 19.40 -6.30 -9.87
CA GLY A 224 18.09 -6.72 -10.35
C GLY A 224 17.26 -7.41 -9.29
N ILE A 225 16.06 -7.79 -9.68
CA ILE A 225 15.14 -8.61 -8.88
C ILE A 225 15.73 -10.02 -8.81
N ILE A 226 15.88 -10.55 -7.60
CA ILE A 226 16.38 -11.91 -7.40
C ILE A 226 15.31 -12.92 -7.84
N GLN A 227 15.72 -13.89 -8.63
CA GLN A 227 15.00 -15.12 -8.85
C GLN A 227 15.85 -16.27 -8.30
N VAL A 228 15.24 -17.11 -7.49
CA VAL A 228 15.88 -18.30 -6.93
C VAL A 228 15.30 -19.56 -7.55
N VAL A 229 16.15 -20.54 -7.80
CA VAL A 229 15.82 -21.79 -8.48
C VAL A 229 16.22 -22.97 -7.59
N SER A 230 15.35 -23.98 -7.52
CA SER A 230 15.58 -25.22 -6.77
C SER A 230 14.99 -26.40 -7.55
N MET A 231 15.69 -27.54 -7.53
CA MET A 231 15.19 -28.79 -8.11
C MET A 231 14.50 -29.70 -7.09
N LEU A 232 14.41 -29.28 -5.82
CA LEU A 232 13.90 -30.12 -4.73
C LEU A 232 12.36 -30.23 -4.61
N PRO A 233 11.56 -29.19 -4.94
CA PRO A 233 10.12 -29.21 -4.71
C PRO A 233 9.33 -30.18 -5.61
N GLU A 234 9.15 -31.44 -5.24
CA GLU A 234 8.29 -32.37 -6.02
C GLU A 234 6.80 -32.23 -5.66
N SER A 235 6.50 -31.84 -4.42
CA SER A 235 5.13 -31.80 -3.90
C SER A 235 4.39 -30.46 -4.09
N TYR A 236 5.06 -29.42 -4.58
CA TYR A 236 4.52 -28.07 -4.80
C TYR A 236 5.35 -27.30 -5.85
N PRO A 237 4.81 -26.26 -6.51
CA PRO A 237 5.50 -25.57 -7.61
C PRO A 237 6.57 -24.56 -7.11
N GLY A 238 7.51 -24.99 -6.27
CA GLY A 238 8.56 -24.15 -5.66
C GLY A 238 9.85 -23.99 -6.47
N HIS A 239 9.90 -24.51 -7.69
CA HIS A 239 11.15 -24.68 -8.45
C HIS A 239 11.81 -23.38 -8.87
N SER A 240 11.04 -22.34 -9.16
CA SER A 240 11.53 -21.09 -9.71
C SER A 240 10.69 -19.96 -9.17
N LEU A 241 11.27 -19.15 -8.29
CA LEU A 241 10.57 -18.08 -7.59
C LEU A 241 11.23 -16.75 -7.95
N LEU A 242 10.46 -15.88 -8.61
CA LEU A 242 10.81 -14.46 -8.69
C LEU A 242 10.46 -13.82 -7.34
N THR A 243 11.45 -13.29 -6.65
CA THR A 243 11.27 -12.71 -5.32
C THR A 243 10.97 -11.21 -5.41
N GLU A 244 10.78 -10.58 -4.26
CA GLU A 244 10.72 -9.12 -4.14
C GLU A 244 12.02 -8.55 -3.54
N ASP A 245 13.10 -9.34 -3.57
CA ASP A 245 14.42 -8.93 -3.07
C ASP A 245 15.28 -8.42 -4.23
N GLU A 246 16.03 -7.36 -3.97
CA GLU A 246 17.02 -6.80 -4.89
C GLU A 246 18.41 -7.36 -4.59
N GLY A 247 19.13 -7.77 -5.62
CA GLY A 247 20.48 -8.30 -5.50
C GLY A 247 21.32 -8.14 -6.75
N VAL A 248 22.54 -8.65 -6.68
CA VAL A 248 23.52 -8.62 -7.78
C VAL A 248 24.34 -9.90 -7.79
N ILE A 249 24.50 -10.50 -8.97
CA ILE A 249 25.50 -11.56 -9.18
C ILE A 249 26.88 -10.91 -9.24
N LEU A 250 27.81 -11.36 -8.41
CA LEU A 250 29.16 -10.80 -8.30
C LEU A 250 30.15 -11.51 -9.23
N GLY A 251 29.96 -12.81 -9.43
CA GLY A 251 30.77 -13.64 -10.32
C GLY A 251 30.33 -15.11 -10.31
N GLU A 252 31.08 -15.94 -11.01
CA GLU A 252 30.85 -17.38 -11.12
C GLU A 252 32.21 -18.09 -11.18
N ASP A 253 32.39 -19.12 -10.36
CA ASP A 253 33.61 -19.94 -10.27
C ASP A 253 34.92 -19.22 -9.86
N ASP A 254 34.89 -17.91 -9.64
CA ASP A 254 36.04 -17.04 -9.38
C ASP A 254 36.01 -16.36 -7.99
N CYS A 255 35.14 -16.80 -7.08
CA CYS A 255 35.09 -16.24 -5.74
C CYS A 255 36.43 -16.48 -5.01
N PRO A 256 37.00 -15.46 -4.31
CA PRO A 256 38.26 -15.61 -3.58
C PRO A 256 38.25 -16.69 -2.49
N CYS A 257 37.08 -17.13 -2.03
CA CYS A 257 36.96 -18.25 -1.08
C CYS A 257 37.23 -19.63 -1.73
N GLY A 258 37.38 -19.71 -3.05
CA GLY A 258 37.64 -20.94 -3.81
C GLY A 258 36.41 -21.78 -4.15
N ARG A 259 35.22 -21.42 -3.64
CA ARG A 259 33.96 -22.12 -3.94
C ARG A 259 33.52 -21.85 -5.38
N LYS A 260 33.02 -22.91 -6.04
CA LYS A 260 32.48 -22.87 -7.41
C LYS A 260 30.98 -22.57 -7.43
N GLY A 261 30.46 -22.20 -8.60
CA GLY A 261 29.12 -21.71 -8.83
C GLY A 261 28.99 -20.19 -8.68
N LYS A 262 27.79 -19.68 -8.93
CA LYS A 262 27.47 -18.25 -8.80
C LYS A 262 27.52 -17.81 -7.34
N TYR A 263 28.03 -16.61 -7.12
CA TYR A 263 27.94 -15.92 -5.84
C TYR A 263 27.38 -14.51 -6.01
N PHE A 264 26.67 -14.06 -4.99
CA PHE A 264 25.82 -12.88 -5.09
C PHE A 264 25.70 -12.14 -3.77
N LYS A 265 25.12 -10.94 -3.84
CA LYS A 265 24.79 -10.11 -2.69
C LYS A 265 23.33 -9.70 -2.74
N VAL A 266 22.68 -9.67 -1.58
CA VAL A 266 21.31 -9.19 -1.38
C VAL A 266 21.37 -7.79 -0.77
N PHE A 267 20.63 -6.83 -1.31
CA PHE A 267 20.53 -5.47 -0.78
C PHE A 267 19.30 -5.28 0.14
N GLY A 268 18.32 -6.16 0.02
CA GLY A 268 17.07 -6.15 0.79
C GLY A 268 15.86 -6.19 -0.12
N ARG A 269 14.67 -5.94 0.43
CA ARG A 269 13.45 -5.86 -0.37
C ARG A 269 13.43 -4.62 -1.25
N ILE A 270 12.85 -4.76 -2.43
CA ILE A 270 12.50 -3.66 -3.31
C ILE A 270 11.67 -2.63 -2.52
N LYS A 271 11.99 -1.34 -2.66
CA LYS A 271 11.25 -0.26 -1.99
C LYS A 271 9.76 -0.32 -2.35
N ASN A 272 8.89 -0.15 -1.35
CA ASN A 272 7.42 -0.27 -1.45
C ASN A 272 6.86 -1.68 -1.72
N ALA A 273 7.68 -2.75 -1.75
CA ALA A 273 7.16 -4.11 -1.69
C ALA A 273 6.51 -4.39 -0.32
N GLU A 274 5.51 -5.28 -0.28
CA GLU A 274 4.86 -5.66 0.97
C GLU A 274 5.90 -6.13 2.00
N ILE A 275 5.71 -5.74 3.26
CA ILE A 275 6.67 -6.04 4.32
C ILE A 275 6.38 -7.46 4.82
N ARG A 276 7.03 -8.47 4.24
CA ARG A 276 7.06 -9.83 4.83
C ARG A 276 8.45 -10.07 5.43
N GLY A 277 8.50 -10.37 6.73
CA GLY A 277 9.75 -10.52 7.48
C GLY A 277 9.58 -11.46 8.68
N CYS A 278 10.44 -12.47 8.76
CA CYS A 278 10.27 -13.62 9.64
C CYS A 278 10.66 -13.39 11.12
N SER A 279 11.28 -12.26 11.47
CA SER A 279 11.83 -12.01 12.81
C SER A 279 10.95 -11.16 13.73
N ASP A 280 9.92 -10.48 13.20
CA ASP A 280 9.36 -9.28 13.84
C ASP A 280 8.04 -9.47 14.61
N THR A 281 7.58 -10.71 14.83
CA THR A 281 6.29 -10.98 15.49
C THR A 281 6.22 -10.58 16.98
N TYR A 282 7.34 -10.30 17.65
CA TYR A 282 7.37 -10.01 19.09
C TYR A 282 7.35 -8.51 19.45
N ALA A 283 7.70 -7.61 18.52
CA ALA A 283 7.95 -6.19 18.82
C ALA A 283 6.71 -5.27 18.73
N ALA A 284 5.55 -5.78 18.32
CA ALA A 284 4.32 -4.99 18.23
C ALA A 284 3.70 -4.63 19.61
N GLY A 285 4.26 -5.15 20.72
CA GLY A 285 3.63 -5.12 22.04
C GLY A 285 4.18 -4.13 23.08
N GLN A 286 5.24 -3.36 22.82
CA GLN A 286 5.79 -2.43 23.83
C GLN A 286 5.95 -1.00 23.31
N LYS A 287 5.02 -0.11 23.71
CA LYS A 287 5.18 1.35 23.62
C LYS A 287 5.90 1.86 24.87
N LEU A 288 6.98 2.61 24.64
CA LEU A 288 7.75 3.35 25.64
C LEU A 288 6.93 4.49 26.24
N ALA A 289 6.88 4.54 27.56
CA ALA A 289 6.34 5.63 28.34
C ALA A 289 7.43 6.68 28.61
N GLY A 290 7.05 7.96 28.51
CA GLY A 290 7.68 9.05 29.25
C GLY A 290 8.48 10.06 28.43
N VAL A 291 7.89 11.24 28.21
CA VAL A 291 8.56 12.54 28.35
C VAL A 291 7.53 13.56 28.86
N LYS A 292 7.80 14.18 30.02
CA LYS A 292 7.02 15.29 30.58
C LYS A 292 7.65 16.63 30.16
N GLY A 293 6.80 17.62 29.89
CA GLY A 293 7.10 19.03 30.17
C GLY A 293 7.19 19.97 28.96
N GLY A 294 6.25 20.91 28.88
CA GLY A 294 6.30 22.08 28.00
C GLY A 294 5.15 23.04 28.30
N ARG A 295 5.48 24.25 28.74
CA ARG A 295 4.63 25.25 29.40
C ARG A 295 3.52 25.82 28.49
N THR A 296 2.31 25.90 29.01
CA THR A 296 1.18 26.65 28.44
C THR A 296 1.30 28.14 28.74
N VAL A 297 1.15 28.99 27.72
CA VAL A 297 1.05 30.45 27.85
C VAL A 297 -0.43 30.82 27.97
N HIS A 298 -0.80 31.48 29.06
CA HIS A 298 -2.15 31.99 29.29
C HIS A 298 -2.40 33.24 28.45
N MET A 299 -3.52 33.30 27.72
CA MET A 299 -4.13 34.54 27.24
C MET A 299 -5.60 34.58 27.72
N PRO A 300 -6.14 35.74 28.14
CA PRO A 300 -7.32 35.77 29.01
C PRO A 300 -8.53 36.43 28.33
N TRP A 301 -9.55 35.68 27.90
CA TRP A 301 -10.88 36.26 27.62
C TRP A 301 -12.03 35.28 27.91
N GLN A 302 -12.76 35.63 28.97
CA GLN A 302 -14.19 35.43 29.27
C GLN A 302 -14.82 34.02 29.16
N GLU A 303 -14.95 33.39 30.33
CA GLU A 303 -15.94 32.36 30.63
C GLU A 303 -17.37 32.95 30.57
N GLN A 304 -18.16 32.51 29.60
CA GLN A 304 -19.61 32.39 29.78
C GLN A 304 -19.96 30.92 29.66
N ALA A 305 -20.50 30.38 30.74
CA ALA A 305 -20.91 28.99 30.87
C ALA A 305 -21.96 28.65 29.80
N ILE A 306 -21.61 27.72 28.91
CA ILE A 306 -22.58 27.03 28.06
C ILE A 306 -23.05 25.83 28.87
N GLU A 307 -24.35 25.78 29.19
CA GLU A 307 -24.99 24.63 29.84
C GLU A 307 -24.72 23.34 29.05
N GLU A 308 -24.25 22.31 29.76
CA GLU A 308 -23.98 21.00 29.21
C GLU A 308 -25.28 20.36 28.69
N VAL A 309 -25.36 20.14 27.37
CA VAL A 309 -26.33 19.22 26.79
C VAL A 309 -25.90 17.79 27.16
N PRO A 310 -26.67 17.02 27.95
CA PRO A 310 -26.26 15.70 28.39
C PRO A 310 -26.26 14.71 27.22
N GLY A 311 -25.09 14.15 26.88
CA GLY A 311 -25.01 12.92 26.06
C GLY A 311 -24.04 12.89 24.87
N ARG A 312 -23.34 13.99 24.51
CA ARG A 312 -22.45 14.01 23.32
C ARG A 312 -20.93 13.93 23.58
N TYR A 313 -20.44 14.19 24.79
CA TYR A 313 -19.00 14.32 25.03
C TYR A 313 -18.50 13.33 26.09
N ARG A 314 -18.26 12.07 25.69
CA ARG A 314 -17.41 11.17 26.49
C ARG A 314 -15.97 11.28 25.98
N ASN A 315 -15.12 11.86 26.84
CA ASN A 315 -13.65 11.81 26.81
C ASN A 315 -12.95 12.74 25.79
N GLU A 316 -12.82 14.03 26.13
CA GLU A 316 -12.19 15.04 25.26
C GLU A 316 -10.70 14.84 24.99
N ALA A 317 -10.00 14.08 25.84
CA ALA A 317 -8.58 13.73 25.65
C ALA A 317 -8.35 12.87 24.39
N VAL A 318 -9.42 12.28 23.82
CA VAL A 318 -9.37 11.52 22.57
C VAL A 318 -8.91 12.39 21.40
N LEU A 319 -9.28 13.68 21.37
CA LEU A 319 -8.88 14.60 20.29
C LEU A 319 -7.39 14.96 20.31
N ASP A 320 -6.69 14.71 21.43
CA ASP A 320 -5.23 14.92 21.54
C ASP A 320 -4.43 13.85 20.79
N LYS A 321 -5.09 12.77 20.34
CA LYS A 321 -4.51 11.74 19.48
C LYS A 321 -4.34 12.19 18.02
N MET A 322 -4.91 13.34 17.65
CA MET A 322 -4.87 13.88 16.29
C MET A 322 -3.69 14.84 16.11
N VAL A 323 -3.01 14.75 14.99
CA VAL A 323 -2.01 15.74 14.56
C VAL A 323 -2.71 16.74 13.63
N TYR A 324 -2.82 17.99 14.07
CA TYR A 324 -3.50 19.05 13.32
C TYR A 324 -2.54 19.71 12.32
N LEU A 325 -2.93 19.71 11.05
CA LEU A 325 -2.21 20.39 9.96
C LEU A 325 -2.80 21.78 9.68
N VAL A 326 -4.11 21.92 9.86
CA VAL A 326 -4.87 23.18 9.82
C VAL A 326 -5.90 23.12 10.94
N GLY A 327 -6.09 24.25 11.64
CA GLY A 327 -6.97 24.33 12.79
C GLY A 327 -6.37 23.68 14.04
N ASN A 328 -7.20 23.43 15.05
CA ASN A 328 -6.79 22.85 16.32
C ASN A 328 -7.97 22.17 17.02
N ARG A 329 -7.71 21.56 18.19
CA ARG A 329 -8.72 20.89 19.03
C ARG A 329 -9.88 21.82 19.39
N ASP A 330 -9.62 23.06 19.75
CA ASP A 330 -10.66 24.00 20.20
C ASP A 330 -11.61 24.37 19.09
N ILE A 331 -11.09 24.55 17.86
CA ILE A 331 -11.91 24.74 16.67
C ILE A 331 -12.86 23.55 16.48
N VAL A 332 -12.37 22.30 16.57
CA VAL A 332 -13.23 21.10 16.43
C VAL A 332 -14.36 21.08 17.45
N LYS A 333 -14.08 21.48 18.70
CA LYS A 333 -15.09 21.55 19.77
C LYS A 333 -16.16 22.61 19.49
N GLN A 334 -15.79 23.72 18.86
CA GLN A 334 -16.70 24.83 18.59
C GLN A 334 -17.56 24.61 17.34
N MET A 335 -17.14 23.74 16.40
CA MET A 335 -17.86 23.51 15.14
C MET A 335 -19.36 23.24 15.27
N PRO A 336 -19.85 22.42 16.22
CA PRO A 336 -21.29 22.15 16.37
C PRO A 336 -22.14 23.38 16.73
N PHE A 337 -21.50 24.47 17.18
CA PHE A 337 -22.15 25.70 17.60
C PHE A 337 -22.02 26.83 16.56
N LEU A 338 -21.31 26.58 15.45
CA LEU A 338 -21.17 27.56 14.39
C LEU A 338 -22.47 27.69 13.57
N PRO A 339 -22.82 28.90 13.11
CA PRO A 339 -23.93 29.06 12.17
C PRO A 339 -23.56 28.40 10.84
N VAL A 340 -24.52 27.68 10.25
CA VAL A 340 -24.39 27.22 8.86
C VAL A 340 -24.41 28.40 7.90
N LYS A 341 -23.73 28.25 6.77
CA LYS A 341 -23.64 29.28 5.73
C LYS A 341 -24.56 28.95 4.55
N GLU A 342 -24.86 29.95 3.74
CA GLU A 342 -25.54 29.76 2.46
C GLU A 342 -24.62 29.05 1.46
N ILE A 343 -25.18 28.22 0.58
CA ILE A 343 -24.43 27.63 -0.53
C ILE A 343 -23.79 28.74 -1.38
N PHE A 344 -22.49 28.61 -1.69
CA PHE A 344 -21.71 29.59 -2.43
C PHE A 344 -21.72 31.00 -1.78
N GLU A 345 -21.62 31.06 -0.45
CA GLU A 345 -21.44 32.30 0.31
C GLU A 345 -20.25 33.10 -0.25
N PRO A 346 -20.38 34.44 -0.46
CA PRO A 346 -19.33 35.25 -1.06
C PRO A 346 -17.96 35.13 -0.40
N GLN A 347 -17.91 35.14 0.95
CA GLN A 347 -16.65 35.03 1.70
C GLN A 347 -15.93 33.69 1.45
N ILE A 348 -16.69 32.62 1.23
CA ILE A 348 -16.14 31.29 0.91
C ILE A 348 -15.58 31.27 -0.51
N ILE A 349 -16.28 31.86 -1.48
CA ILE A 349 -15.77 32.02 -2.86
C ILE A 349 -14.47 32.83 -2.85
N ASP A 350 -14.43 33.94 -2.11
CA ASP A 350 -13.26 34.80 -2.01
C ASP A 350 -12.06 34.06 -1.38
N PHE A 351 -12.32 33.26 -0.34
CA PHE A 351 -11.30 32.38 0.26
C PHE A 351 -10.76 31.35 -0.73
N CYS A 352 -11.65 30.65 -1.45
CA CYS A 352 -11.26 29.66 -2.44
C CYS A 352 -10.47 30.28 -3.61
N ASP A 353 -10.85 31.46 -4.08
CA ASP A 353 -10.13 32.20 -5.11
C ASP A 353 -8.75 32.68 -4.63
N ALA A 354 -8.63 33.09 -3.36
CA ALA A 354 -7.34 33.41 -2.75
C ALA A 354 -6.44 32.17 -2.61
N LEU A 355 -7.01 31.02 -2.24
CA LEU A 355 -6.30 29.75 -2.20
C LEU A 355 -5.85 29.28 -3.59
N SER A 356 -6.69 29.45 -4.60
CA SER A 356 -6.35 29.22 -6.01
C SER A 356 -5.11 30.03 -6.41
N LYS A 357 -5.10 31.34 -6.12
CA LYS A 357 -3.98 32.23 -6.41
C LYS A 357 -2.70 31.87 -5.66
N GLU A 358 -2.80 31.44 -4.41
CA GLU A 358 -1.64 30.99 -3.63
C GLU A 358 -1.03 29.72 -4.22
N LEU A 359 -1.85 28.71 -4.53
CA LEU A 359 -1.39 27.45 -5.13
C LEU A 359 -0.80 27.67 -6.53
N LEU A 360 -1.48 28.43 -7.38
CA LEU A 360 -1.02 28.78 -8.73
C LEU A 360 0.11 29.83 -8.73
N GLY A 361 0.41 30.46 -7.60
CA GLY A 361 1.58 31.32 -7.40
C GLY A 361 2.82 30.55 -6.96
N ASN A 362 2.63 29.42 -6.27
CA ASN A 362 3.71 28.66 -5.65
C ASN A 362 4.44 27.74 -6.66
N ARG A 363 5.76 27.95 -6.82
CA ARG A 363 6.61 27.17 -7.75
C ARG A 363 6.66 25.67 -7.41
N ALA A 364 6.65 25.31 -6.13
CA ALA A 364 6.65 23.91 -5.70
C ALA A 364 5.28 23.25 -5.90
N ALA A 365 4.17 23.99 -5.77
CA ALA A 365 2.85 23.47 -6.10
C ALA A 365 2.69 23.21 -7.61
N LYS A 366 3.29 24.07 -8.45
CA LYS A 366 3.27 23.92 -9.92
C LYS A 366 3.97 22.67 -10.46
N SER A 367 4.84 22.01 -9.68
CA SER A 367 5.42 20.73 -10.10
C SER A 367 4.45 19.56 -9.98
N PHE A 368 3.26 19.76 -9.41
CA PHE A 368 2.24 18.75 -9.19
C PHE A 368 0.99 19.05 -10.03
N PRO A 369 0.78 18.34 -11.16
CA PRO A 369 -0.36 18.59 -12.05
C PRO A 369 -1.72 18.48 -11.35
N ASP A 370 -1.88 17.54 -10.42
CA ASP A 370 -3.09 17.35 -9.61
C ASP A 370 -3.39 18.55 -8.69
N VAL A 371 -2.36 19.16 -8.08
CA VAL A 371 -2.49 20.39 -7.29
C VAL A 371 -2.84 21.59 -8.16
N VAL A 372 -2.25 21.68 -9.37
CA VAL A 372 -2.56 22.74 -10.34
C VAL A 372 -4.01 22.64 -10.81
N THR A 373 -4.49 21.45 -11.14
CA THR A 373 -5.89 21.21 -11.52
C THR A 373 -6.84 21.64 -10.41
N PHE A 374 -6.55 21.28 -9.16
CA PHE A 374 -7.32 21.75 -8.00
C PHE A 374 -7.31 23.28 -7.87
N GLY A 375 -6.15 23.91 -8.05
CA GLY A 375 -6.01 25.37 -8.08
C GLY A 375 -6.90 26.01 -9.14
N PHE A 376 -6.94 25.48 -10.37
CA PHE A 376 -7.83 25.98 -11.43
C PHE A 376 -9.31 25.75 -11.11
N TRP A 377 -9.66 24.64 -10.47
CA TRP A 377 -11.04 24.35 -10.06
C TRP A 377 -11.57 25.34 -9.01
N LEU A 378 -10.70 25.85 -8.12
CA LEU A 378 -11.03 26.84 -7.10
C LEU A 378 -11.11 28.29 -7.60
N ARG A 379 -10.73 28.59 -8.85
CA ARG A 379 -10.71 29.98 -9.35
C ARG A 379 -12.12 30.57 -9.41
N ARG A 380 -12.26 31.87 -9.19
CA ARG A 380 -13.57 32.57 -9.22
C ARG A 380 -14.44 32.23 -10.43
N THR A 381 -13.86 32.16 -11.62
CA THR A 381 -14.59 31.82 -12.85
C THR A 381 -15.26 30.44 -12.78
N ALA A 382 -14.53 29.42 -12.30
CA ALA A 382 -15.05 28.05 -12.17
C ALA A 382 -16.13 27.99 -11.08
N LEU A 383 -15.89 28.63 -9.93
CA LEU A 383 -16.86 28.68 -8.83
C LEU A 383 -18.14 29.42 -9.20
N THR A 384 -18.06 30.45 -10.05
CA THR A 384 -19.23 31.18 -10.53
C THR A 384 -20.11 30.29 -11.42
N GLN A 385 -19.50 29.47 -12.28
CA GLN A 385 -20.23 28.49 -13.10
C GLN A 385 -20.91 27.41 -12.23
N LEU A 386 -20.22 26.93 -11.18
CA LEU A 386 -20.82 26.01 -10.21
C LEU A 386 -21.98 26.68 -9.45
N LYS A 387 -21.82 27.94 -9.03
CA LYS A 387 -22.90 28.71 -8.38
C LYS A 387 -24.13 28.86 -9.27
N GLN A 388 -23.94 29.10 -10.57
CA GLN A 388 -25.05 29.18 -11.53
C GLN A 388 -25.80 27.84 -11.65
N ARG A 389 -25.08 26.71 -11.62
CA ARG A 389 -25.67 25.36 -11.75
C ARG A 389 -26.33 24.86 -10.47
N PHE A 390 -25.76 25.14 -9.30
CA PHE A 390 -26.15 24.48 -8.04
C PHE A 390 -26.63 25.43 -6.94
N GLY A 391 -26.34 26.73 -7.06
CA GLY A 391 -26.61 27.74 -6.04
C GLY A 391 -28.09 28.12 -5.91
N ASN A 392 -28.35 29.18 -5.14
CA ASN A 392 -29.67 29.77 -4.98
C ASN A 392 -29.93 30.73 -6.16
N GLY A 393 -30.71 30.32 -7.17
CA GLY A 393 -30.99 31.15 -8.34
C GLY A 393 -32.03 30.57 -9.32
N ARG A 394 -32.93 31.45 -9.80
CA ARG A 394 -34.09 31.20 -10.68
C ARG A 394 -33.68 30.78 -12.09
N GLN A 395 -33.95 29.53 -12.49
CA GLN A 395 -34.28 29.01 -13.84
C GLN A 395 -34.08 27.48 -13.79
N GLY A 396 -35.03 26.59 -14.08
CA GLY A 396 -36.41 26.69 -14.53
C GLY A 396 -36.99 25.27 -14.62
N SER A 397 -38.33 25.21 -14.65
CA SER A 397 -39.23 24.06 -14.89
C SER A 397 -39.83 23.38 -13.65
N GLY A 398 -41.05 23.81 -13.30
CA GLY A 398 -42.03 23.03 -12.54
C GLY A 398 -42.16 23.36 -11.06
N ALA A 399 -43.01 24.36 -10.73
CA ALA A 399 -43.92 24.44 -9.57
C ALA A 399 -43.55 23.86 -8.18
N LEU A 400 -42.27 23.66 -7.83
CA LEU A 400 -41.83 23.30 -6.47
C LEU A 400 -41.00 24.47 -5.92
N ALA A 401 -41.47 25.01 -4.79
CA ALA A 401 -41.16 26.34 -4.26
C ALA A 401 -39.65 26.71 -4.16
N GLU A 402 -39.36 27.98 -4.46
CA GLU A 402 -38.08 28.67 -4.20
C GLU A 402 -37.68 28.48 -2.72
N GLY A 403 -36.66 27.67 -2.45
CA GLY A 403 -36.14 27.46 -1.10
C GLY A 403 -34.68 27.91 -0.97
N ILE A 404 -34.32 28.43 0.20
CA ILE A 404 -32.94 28.85 0.51
C ILE A 404 -32.12 27.61 0.86
N LYS A 405 -31.07 27.30 0.11
CA LYS A 405 -30.14 26.22 0.44
C LYS A 405 -29.08 26.71 1.43
N LEU A 406 -29.04 26.04 2.57
CA LEU A 406 -28.06 26.27 3.65
C LEU A 406 -27.26 24.99 3.89
N GLY A 407 -26.06 25.12 4.43
CA GLY A 407 -25.31 23.98 4.96
C GLY A 407 -26.13 23.18 5.99
N ARG A 408 -25.80 21.90 6.13
CA ARG A 408 -26.41 21.02 7.14
C ARG A 408 -25.80 21.22 8.53
N GLY A 409 -24.52 21.56 8.61
CA GLY A 409 -23.80 21.72 9.88
C GLY A 409 -22.33 21.33 9.76
N VAL A 410 -21.93 20.33 10.52
CA VAL A 410 -20.55 19.83 10.56
C VAL A 410 -20.38 18.64 9.60
N ALA A 411 -19.45 18.73 8.66
CA ALA A 411 -19.06 17.65 7.77
C ALA A 411 -17.74 17.00 8.26
N PHE A 412 -17.81 15.71 8.56
CA PHE A 412 -16.66 14.88 8.89
C PHE A 412 -16.26 14.04 7.68
N HIS A 413 -15.05 14.24 7.20
CA HIS A 413 -14.54 13.61 5.97
C HIS A 413 -13.38 12.66 6.27
N ILE A 414 -13.40 11.50 5.64
CA ILE A 414 -12.30 10.53 5.64
C ILE A 414 -11.78 10.43 4.22
N ALA A 415 -10.62 11.03 3.94
CA ALA A 415 -10.01 11.05 2.62
C ALA A 415 -9.33 9.71 2.29
N PRO A 416 -9.20 9.36 0.98
CA PRO A 416 -8.63 8.10 0.56
C PRO A 416 -7.10 8.13 0.63
N SER A 417 -6.45 6.98 0.83
CA SER A 417 -4.98 6.92 1.00
C SER A 417 -4.18 6.95 -0.30
N ASN A 418 -4.84 6.75 -1.44
CA ASN A 418 -4.23 6.58 -2.76
C ASN A 418 -4.24 7.85 -3.63
N VAL A 419 -5.11 8.84 -3.35
CA VAL A 419 -5.21 10.08 -4.14
C VAL A 419 -4.90 11.30 -3.25
N PRO A 420 -3.70 11.91 -3.36
CA PRO A 420 -3.23 12.93 -2.42
C PRO A 420 -4.09 14.18 -2.32
N VAL A 421 -4.68 14.64 -3.43
CA VAL A 421 -5.42 15.92 -3.49
C VAL A 421 -6.91 15.77 -3.17
N ASN A 422 -7.45 14.54 -3.10
CA ASN A 422 -8.89 14.31 -2.95
C ASN A 422 -9.49 14.91 -1.66
N PHE A 423 -8.72 14.96 -0.57
CA PHE A 423 -9.17 15.60 0.68
C PHE A 423 -9.50 17.09 0.48
N ALA A 424 -8.81 17.75 -0.45
CA ALA A 424 -8.95 19.17 -0.71
C ALA A 424 -10.21 19.46 -1.55
N TYR A 425 -10.55 18.59 -2.51
CA TYR A 425 -11.85 18.63 -3.19
C TYR A 425 -13.01 18.39 -2.20
N SER A 426 -12.88 17.38 -1.33
CA SER A 426 -13.89 17.10 -0.29
C SER A 426 -14.11 18.28 0.65
N LEU A 427 -13.01 18.91 1.10
CA LEU A 427 -13.05 20.15 1.90
C LEU A 427 -13.77 21.27 1.14
N ALA A 428 -13.38 21.52 -0.10
CA ALA A 428 -13.90 22.63 -0.88
C ALA A 428 -15.40 22.46 -1.16
N VAL A 429 -15.88 21.25 -1.46
CA VAL A 429 -17.31 20.95 -1.56
C VAL A 429 -18.01 21.26 -0.23
N GLY A 430 -17.47 20.80 0.90
CA GLY A 430 -18.06 21.07 2.22
C GLY A 430 -18.15 22.56 2.55
N LEU A 431 -17.11 23.33 2.25
CA LEU A 431 -17.10 24.79 2.42
C LEU A 431 -18.08 25.48 1.47
N LEU A 432 -18.02 25.20 0.16
CA LEU A 432 -18.89 25.80 -0.85
C LEU A 432 -20.38 25.48 -0.60
N THR A 433 -20.66 24.42 0.15
CA THR A 433 -22.02 24.04 0.59
C THR A 433 -22.39 24.56 1.98
N GLY A 434 -21.53 25.38 2.58
CA GLY A 434 -21.80 26.15 3.79
C GLY A 434 -21.65 25.37 5.11
N ASN A 435 -20.86 24.30 5.11
CA ASN A 435 -20.62 23.45 6.27
C ASN A 435 -19.27 23.75 6.93
N ALA A 436 -19.16 23.50 8.24
CA ALA A 436 -17.87 23.40 8.93
C ALA A 436 -17.25 22.02 8.66
N ASN A 437 -15.93 21.89 8.54
CA ASN A 437 -15.30 20.69 8.01
C ASN A 437 -14.17 20.17 8.89
N VAL A 438 -14.29 18.92 9.35
CA VAL A 438 -13.18 18.15 9.89
C VAL A 438 -12.77 17.10 8.86
N VAL A 439 -11.56 17.21 8.32
CA VAL A 439 -11.06 16.28 7.31
C VAL A 439 -9.88 15.49 7.85
N ARG A 440 -10.02 14.17 7.88
CA ARG A 440 -8.91 13.24 8.04
C ARG A 440 -8.16 13.15 6.71
N VAL A 441 -6.98 13.76 6.64
CA VAL A 441 -6.11 13.69 5.45
C VAL A 441 -5.47 12.30 5.31
N PRO A 442 -4.90 11.95 4.14
CA PRO A 442 -4.19 10.69 3.97
C PRO A 442 -3.11 10.47 5.05
N SER A 443 -3.05 9.24 5.59
CA SER A 443 -2.02 8.86 6.57
C SER A 443 -0.62 8.78 5.94
N LYS A 444 -0.53 8.49 4.64
CA LYS A 444 0.72 8.50 3.89
C LYS A 444 1.20 9.95 3.72
N GLU A 445 2.51 10.14 3.83
CA GLU A 445 3.12 11.45 3.59
C GLU A 445 3.14 11.75 2.10
N PHE A 446 2.53 12.87 1.72
CA PHE A 446 2.53 13.41 0.37
C PHE A 446 2.92 14.88 0.42
N LEU A 447 3.83 15.29 -0.47
CA LEU A 447 4.22 16.69 -0.56
C LEU A 447 3.04 17.57 -0.98
N GLN A 448 2.13 17.07 -1.82
CA GLN A 448 0.89 17.74 -2.21
C GLN A 448 0.03 18.11 -0.99
N VAL A 449 -0.15 17.17 -0.04
CA VAL A 449 -0.94 17.42 1.18
C VAL A 449 -0.31 18.55 1.98
N LYS A 450 1.01 18.51 2.18
CA LYS A 450 1.73 19.58 2.89
C LYS A 450 1.57 20.93 2.19
N LEU A 451 1.82 20.99 0.88
CA LEU A 451 1.72 22.23 0.09
C LEU A 451 0.31 22.85 0.15
N ILE A 452 -0.73 22.03 0.09
CA ILE A 452 -2.12 22.49 0.19
C ILE A 452 -2.43 22.98 1.61
N CYS A 453 -2.04 22.25 2.66
CA CYS A 453 -2.24 22.67 4.05
C CYS A 453 -1.50 23.98 4.37
N ASP A 454 -0.25 24.12 3.92
CA ASP A 454 0.55 25.34 4.10
C ASP A 454 -0.10 26.54 3.41
N ALA A 455 -0.60 26.35 2.18
CA ALA A 455 -1.33 27.38 1.44
C ALA A 455 -2.64 27.78 2.15
N ILE A 456 -3.40 26.81 2.69
CA ILE A 456 -4.62 27.06 3.46
C ILE A 456 -4.30 27.90 4.71
N ASN A 457 -3.30 27.50 5.51
CA ASN A 457 -2.91 28.24 6.72
C ASN A 457 -2.54 29.70 6.41
N LYS A 458 -1.74 29.92 5.35
CA LYS A 458 -1.35 31.26 4.92
C LYS A 458 -2.54 32.11 4.46
N VAL A 459 -3.49 31.52 3.73
CA VAL A 459 -4.69 32.27 3.30
C VAL A 459 -5.59 32.58 4.49
N LEU A 460 -5.74 31.66 5.45
CA LEU A 460 -6.53 31.85 6.67
C LEU A 460 -6.04 32.99 7.58
N GLU A 461 -4.81 33.50 7.41
CA GLU A 461 -4.36 34.74 8.08
C GLU A 461 -5.17 35.97 7.65
N ARG A 462 -5.80 35.95 6.46
CA ARG A 462 -6.60 37.05 5.92
C ARG A 462 -8.11 36.79 5.95
N PHE A 463 -8.52 35.58 6.35
CA PHE A 463 -9.91 35.12 6.31
C PHE A 463 -10.33 34.56 7.67
N GLU A 464 -10.32 35.41 8.71
CA GLU A 464 -10.63 35.01 10.08
C GLU A 464 -12.02 34.38 10.21
N GLY A 465 -13.03 34.89 9.49
CA GLY A 465 -14.39 34.32 9.51
C GLY A 465 -14.52 32.90 8.93
N ILE A 466 -13.53 32.43 8.17
CA ILE A 466 -13.50 31.08 7.59
C ILE A 466 -12.70 30.10 8.47
N ARG A 467 -11.74 30.61 9.26
CA ARG A 467 -10.86 29.79 10.11
C ARG A 467 -11.62 28.79 11.01
N PRO A 468 -12.76 29.13 11.66
CA PRO A 468 -13.49 28.18 12.49
C PRO A 468 -14.13 27.01 11.71
N TYR A 469 -14.25 27.13 10.38
CA TYR A 469 -14.93 26.15 9.54
C TYR A 469 -13.98 25.08 8.95
N ILE A 470 -12.68 25.11 9.27
CA ILE A 470 -11.68 24.21 8.67
C ILE A 470 -10.79 23.59 9.74
N THR A 471 -10.82 22.27 9.83
CA THR A 471 -9.81 21.46 10.50
C THR A 471 -9.31 20.35 9.58
N LEU A 472 -8.01 20.29 9.36
CA LEU A 472 -7.34 19.21 8.64
C LEU A 472 -6.40 18.48 9.60
N ALA A 473 -6.58 17.18 9.76
CA ALA A 473 -5.83 16.41 10.75
C ALA A 473 -5.42 15.03 10.25
N ARG A 474 -4.35 14.50 10.84
CA ARG A 474 -3.87 13.13 10.62
C ARG A 474 -3.95 12.33 11.91
N TYR A 475 -4.52 11.13 11.81
CA TYR A 475 -4.55 10.16 12.91
C TYR A 475 -4.66 8.72 12.36
N GLY A 476 -4.31 7.74 13.19
CA GLY A 476 -4.35 6.31 12.86
C GLY A 476 -5.77 5.77 12.65
N ARG A 477 -5.91 4.46 12.45
CA ARG A 477 -7.23 3.79 12.53
C ARG A 477 -7.65 3.74 14.00
N ASP A 478 -8.26 4.83 14.49
CA ASP A 478 -8.68 4.97 15.89
C ASP A 478 -10.20 5.13 15.97
N ARG A 479 -10.85 4.13 16.57
CA ARG A 479 -12.31 4.07 16.71
C ARG A 479 -12.84 5.13 17.67
N GLU A 480 -12.09 5.50 18.69
CA GLU A 480 -12.54 6.52 19.65
C GLU A 480 -12.59 7.89 18.98
N VAL A 481 -11.55 8.24 18.21
CA VAL A 481 -11.54 9.48 17.43
C VAL A 481 -12.70 9.49 16.43
N ASN A 482 -12.91 8.39 15.69
CA ASN A 482 -14.03 8.28 14.75
C ASN A 482 -15.40 8.39 15.45
N ASN A 483 -15.57 7.82 16.65
CA ASN A 483 -16.81 7.94 17.42
C ASN A 483 -17.09 9.39 17.82
N VAL A 484 -16.07 10.13 18.27
CA VAL A 484 -16.22 11.54 18.63
C VAL A 484 -16.58 12.36 17.39
N LEU A 485 -15.84 12.21 16.29
CA LEU A 485 -16.08 12.98 15.07
C LEU A 485 -17.41 12.61 14.38
N SER A 486 -17.81 11.33 14.38
CA SER A 486 -19.14 10.93 13.90
C SER A 486 -20.28 11.37 14.82
N GLY A 487 -20.01 11.54 16.12
CA GLY A 487 -21.01 12.01 17.09
C GLY A 487 -21.33 13.50 16.97
N ILE A 488 -20.40 14.31 16.46
CA ILE A 488 -20.58 15.76 16.27
C ILE A 488 -20.97 16.15 14.85
N CYS A 489 -20.81 15.27 13.86
CA CYS A 489 -21.08 15.60 12.46
C CYS A 489 -22.56 15.46 12.08
N ASP A 490 -23.00 16.30 11.15
CA ASP A 490 -24.29 16.22 10.47
C ASP A 490 -24.16 15.59 9.07
N ILE A 491 -22.94 15.59 8.52
CA ILE A 491 -22.57 14.90 7.28
C ILE A 491 -21.33 14.05 7.53
N ARG A 492 -21.37 12.76 7.19
CA ARG A 492 -20.20 11.88 7.19
C ARG A 492 -19.83 11.50 5.76
N VAL A 493 -18.64 11.87 5.33
CA VAL A 493 -18.11 11.62 3.99
C VAL A 493 -16.99 10.60 4.08
N ILE A 494 -17.12 9.47 3.39
CA ILE A 494 -16.15 8.38 3.46
C ILE A 494 -15.65 8.08 2.05
N TRP A 495 -14.37 8.33 1.81
CA TRP A 495 -13.68 7.93 0.60
C TRP A 495 -12.81 6.71 0.89
N GLY A 496 -13.16 5.54 0.35
CA GLY A 496 -12.34 4.36 0.52
C GLY A 496 -13.06 3.08 0.14
N GLY A 497 -12.28 1.99 0.00
CA GLY A 497 -12.85 0.69 -0.33
C GLY A 497 -13.81 0.17 0.74
N ASP A 498 -14.60 -0.83 0.36
CA ASP A 498 -15.75 -1.34 1.12
C ASP A 498 -15.41 -1.72 2.56
N ALA A 499 -14.24 -2.33 2.78
CA ALA A 499 -13.76 -2.67 4.13
C ALA A 499 -13.54 -1.44 5.03
N THR A 500 -13.05 -0.33 4.45
CA THR A 500 -12.88 0.93 5.19
C THR A 500 -14.24 1.51 5.55
N ILE A 501 -15.18 1.54 4.61
CA ILE A 501 -16.54 2.03 4.87
C ILE A 501 -17.21 1.19 5.96
N ALA A 502 -17.13 -0.14 5.87
CA ALA A 502 -17.67 -1.06 6.86
C ALA A 502 -17.06 -0.82 8.26
N GLU A 503 -15.76 -0.57 8.35
CA GLU A 503 -15.09 -0.26 9.62
C GLU A 503 -15.57 1.07 10.21
N ILE A 504 -15.67 2.12 9.40
CA ILE A 504 -16.13 3.44 9.86
C ILE A 504 -17.60 3.39 10.30
N ARG A 505 -18.44 2.60 9.63
CA ARG A 505 -19.85 2.40 10.01
C ARG A 505 -20.03 1.77 11.39
N LYS A 506 -18.98 1.19 12.00
CA LYS A 506 -18.99 0.75 13.40
C LYS A 506 -18.99 1.91 14.40
N SER A 507 -18.71 3.13 13.95
CA SER A 507 -18.94 4.36 14.70
C SER A 507 -20.36 4.84 14.42
N GLY A 508 -21.16 4.98 15.47
CA GLY A 508 -22.56 5.41 15.36
C GLY A 508 -22.70 6.77 14.69
N LEU A 509 -23.75 6.93 13.89
CA LEU A 509 -24.10 8.17 13.23
C LEU A 509 -25.51 8.58 13.67
N GLY A 510 -25.74 9.88 13.89
CA GLY A 510 -27.04 10.39 14.31
C GLY A 510 -28.13 10.12 13.25
N ALA A 511 -29.37 9.88 13.69
CA ALA A 511 -30.46 9.48 12.79
C ALA A 511 -30.81 10.51 11.69
N GLY A 512 -30.59 11.80 11.95
CA GLY A 512 -30.80 12.88 10.96
C GLY A 512 -29.59 13.21 10.09
N CYS A 513 -28.45 12.54 10.31
CA CYS A 513 -27.22 12.82 9.60
C CYS A 513 -27.23 12.21 8.20
N THR A 514 -26.51 12.83 7.27
CA THR A 514 -26.32 12.31 5.91
C THR A 514 -24.98 11.59 5.82
N GLU A 515 -24.96 10.36 5.31
CA GLU A 515 -23.73 9.67 4.94
C GLU A 515 -23.55 9.68 3.42
N VAL A 516 -22.36 10.07 2.96
CA VAL A 516 -21.94 10.01 1.56
C VAL A 516 -20.72 9.08 1.50
N ALA A 517 -20.88 7.93 0.87
CA ALA A 517 -19.85 6.90 0.82
C ALA A 517 -19.41 6.65 -0.62
N PHE A 518 -18.15 6.97 -0.91
CA PHE A 518 -17.50 6.68 -2.19
C PHE A 518 -16.74 5.36 -2.05
N ALA A 519 -17.44 4.29 -2.41
CA ALA A 519 -16.99 2.91 -2.28
C ALA A 519 -15.97 2.51 -3.35
N ASP A 520 -15.55 1.25 -3.35
CA ASP A 520 -14.63 0.75 -4.36
C ASP A 520 -15.27 0.79 -5.76
N ARG A 521 -14.52 1.30 -6.74
CA ARG A 521 -15.00 1.54 -8.11
C ARG A 521 -13.96 1.11 -9.14
N TYR A 522 -14.43 0.87 -10.35
CA TYR A 522 -13.63 0.78 -11.55
C TYR A 522 -14.22 1.62 -12.67
N SER A 523 -13.40 1.93 -13.67
CA SER A 523 -13.80 2.71 -14.84
C SER A 523 -13.30 2.03 -16.11
N LEU A 524 -13.92 2.37 -17.23
CA LEU A 524 -13.66 1.78 -18.54
C LEU A 524 -13.26 2.87 -19.55
N ALA A 525 -12.49 2.51 -20.56
CA ALA A 525 -12.30 3.33 -21.75
C ALA A 525 -12.98 2.64 -22.93
N VAL A 526 -13.86 3.35 -23.63
CA VAL A 526 -14.55 2.85 -24.83
C VAL A 526 -14.07 3.68 -26.01
N ILE A 527 -13.53 3.02 -27.02
CA ILE A 527 -12.89 3.62 -28.18
C ILE A 527 -13.57 3.07 -29.44
N ASP A 528 -14.25 3.95 -30.18
CA ASP A 528 -14.67 3.69 -31.54
C ASP A 528 -13.44 3.66 -32.46
N ALA A 529 -13.18 2.51 -33.09
CA ALA A 529 -11.98 2.27 -33.88
C ALA A 529 -11.93 3.16 -35.13
N ALA A 530 -13.04 3.31 -35.83
CA ALA A 530 -13.16 4.19 -37.00
C ALA A 530 -12.92 5.64 -36.60
N ALA A 531 -13.60 6.12 -35.56
CA ALA A 531 -13.45 7.49 -35.07
C ALA A 531 -12.00 7.78 -34.65
N TYR A 532 -11.34 6.83 -33.97
CA TYR A 532 -9.93 6.98 -33.61
C TYR A 532 -9.01 7.08 -34.83
N LEU A 533 -9.27 6.27 -35.87
CA LEU A 533 -8.45 6.28 -37.08
C LEU A 533 -8.62 7.57 -37.89
N ASP A 534 -9.80 8.16 -37.88
CA ASP A 534 -10.11 9.43 -38.55
C ASP A 534 -9.53 10.65 -37.82
N GLU A 535 -9.27 10.56 -36.51
CA GLU A 535 -8.72 11.66 -35.73
C GLU A 535 -7.30 12.06 -36.16
N PHE A 536 -7.08 13.34 -36.47
CA PHE A 536 -5.76 13.81 -36.92
C PHE A 536 -4.72 13.85 -35.79
N HIS A 537 -5.14 14.21 -34.56
CA HIS A 537 -4.25 14.48 -33.42
C HIS A 537 -4.12 13.28 -32.46
N LYS A 538 -3.65 12.14 -32.96
CA LYS A 538 -3.57 10.88 -32.19
C LYS A 538 -2.63 10.94 -30.98
N GLU A 539 -1.57 11.74 -31.04
CA GLU A 539 -0.63 11.96 -29.94
C GLU A 539 -1.31 12.68 -28.76
N LYS A 540 -2.25 13.59 -29.06
CA LYS A 540 -3.03 14.26 -28.03
C LYS A 540 -3.97 13.28 -27.31
N ILE A 541 -4.61 12.38 -28.05
CA ILE A 541 -5.45 11.32 -27.46
C ILE A 541 -4.60 10.41 -26.55
N ALA A 542 -3.39 10.03 -26.97
CA ALA A 542 -2.47 9.27 -26.12
C ALA A 542 -2.07 10.04 -24.86
N GLN A 543 -1.84 11.35 -24.95
CA GLN A 543 -1.56 12.22 -23.80
C GLN A 543 -2.75 12.35 -22.86
N ASP A 544 -3.95 12.44 -23.41
CA ASP A 544 -5.20 12.53 -22.66
C ASP A 544 -5.48 11.20 -21.93
N PHE A 545 -5.29 10.05 -22.60
CA PHE A 545 -5.38 8.73 -21.95
C PHE A 545 -4.28 8.51 -20.90
N TYR A 546 -3.05 9.00 -21.15
CA TYR A 546 -1.98 8.99 -20.16
C TYR A 546 -2.38 9.76 -18.90
N ASN A 547 -3.05 10.91 -19.05
CA ASN A 547 -3.51 11.69 -17.92
C ASN A 547 -4.54 10.93 -17.09
N ASP A 548 -5.52 10.30 -17.73
CA ASP A 548 -6.54 9.49 -17.06
C ASP A 548 -5.98 8.29 -16.29
N THR A 549 -4.78 7.81 -16.66
CA THR A 549 -4.21 6.55 -16.17
C THR A 549 -2.91 6.76 -15.41
N TYR A 550 -1.80 7.02 -16.10
CA TYR A 550 -0.45 7.02 -15.54
C TYR A 550 -0.16 8.15 -14.55
N LEU A 551 -0.87 9.29 -14.59
CA LEU A 551 -0.65 10.37 -13.60
C LEU A 551 -0.93 9.93 -12.15
N SER A 552 -1.78 8.93 -11.96
CA SER A 552 -2.11 8.38 -10.65
C SER A 552 -1.62 6.93 -10.48
N ASP A 553 -0.73 6.45 -11.36
CA ASP A 553 -0.39 5.02 -11.52
C ASP A 553 -1.63 4.12 -11.69
N GLN A 554 -2.70 4.65 -12.31
CA GLN A 554 -4.05 4.08 -12.37
C GLN A 554 -4.71 3.82 -11.00
N ASN A 555 -4.29 4.49 -9.92
CA ASN A 555 -4.91 4.26 -8.61
C ASN A 555 -6.24 5.00 -8.42
N ALA A 556 -6.60 5.96 -9.27
CA ALA A 556 -7.88 6.65 -9.15
C ALA A 556 -9.06 5.71 -9.47
N CYS A 557 -10.20 5.92 -8.80
CA CYS A 557 -11.46 5.22 -9.12
C CYS A 557 -11.93 5.47 -10.56
N THR A 558 -11.59 6.64 -11.08
CA THR A 558 -11.92 7.10 -12.43
C THR A 558 -10.96 6.58 -13.50
N SER A 559 -9.81 6.02 -13.12
CA SER A 559 -8.83 5.52 -14.09
C SER A 559 -9.34 4.26 -14.79
N PRO A 560 -9.33 4.23 -16.13
CA PRO A 560 -9.69 3.06 -16.90
C PRO A 560 -8.89 1.81 -16.52
N ARG A 561 -9.62 0.70 -16.28
CA ARG A 561 -9.09 -0.67 -16.04
C ARG A 561 -9.13 -1.55 -17.27
N ALA A 562 -10.06 -1.26 -18.17
CA ALA A 562 -10.21 -1.95 -19.44
C ALA A 562 -10.32 -0.95 -20.58
N VAL A 563 -9.82 -1.34 -21.75
CA VAL A 563 -9.98 -0.63 -23.02
C VAL A 563 -10.82 -1.49 -23.94
N ILE A 564 -11.97 -0.95 -24.35
CA ILE A 564 -12.97 -1.59 -25.19
C ILE A 564 -12.88 -0.96 -26.56
N TRP A 565 -12.70 -1.79 -27.58
CA TRP A 565 -12.70 -1.38 -28.97
C TRP A 565 -14.03 -1.72 -29.61
N ILE A 566 -14.71 -0.70 -30.14
CA ILE A 566 -15.95 -0.86 -30.91
C ILE A 566 -15.60 -0.77 -32.39
N GLY A 567 -16.03 -1.76 -33.18
CA GLY A 567 -15.76 -1.85 -34.61
C GLY A 567 -15.60 -3.29 -35.06
N GLU A 568 -15.01 -3.51 -36.24
CA GLU A 568 -14.83 -4.86 -36.79
C GLU A 568 -13.43 -5.12 -37.36
N GLY A 569 -12.90 -6.31 -37.06
CA GLY A 569 -11.75 -6.91 -37.73
C GLY A 569 -10.53 -6.00 -37.88
N LYS A 570 -10.09 -5.81 -39.13
CA LYS A 570 -8.84 -5.10 -39.47
C LYS A 570 -8.81 -3.65 -39.02
N GLU A 571 -9.97 -3.02 -38.86
CA GLU A 571 -10.05 -1.64 -38.40
C GLU A 571 -9.59 -1.53 -36.95
N ILE A 572 -10.11 -2.41 -36.08
CA ILE A 572 -9.70 -2.52 -34.68
C ILE A 572 -8.21 -2.83 -34.58
N ASP A 573 -7.69 -3.77 -35.37
CA ASP A 573 -6.26 -4.13 -35.36
C ASP A 573 -5.37 -2.91 -35.64
N LYS A 574 -5.71 -2.13 -36.67
CA LYS A 574 -4.99 -0.91 -37.04
C LYS A 574 -5.10 0.17 -35.96
N ALA A 575 -6.29 0.35 -35.40
CA ALA A 575 -6.53 1.32 -34.33
C ALA A 575 -5.70 0.98 -33.08
N LYS A 576 -5.68 -0.29 -32.67
CA LYS A 576 -4.86 -0.81 -31.57
C LYS A 576 -3.37 -0.55 -31.80
N GLU A 577 -2.86 -0.91 -32.97
CA GLU A 577 -1.44 -0.72 -33.30
C GLU A 577 -1.03 0.75 -33.11
N VAL A 578 -1.77 1.67 -33.73
CA VAL A 578 -1.45 3.10 -33.68
C VAL A 578 -1.63 3.69 -32.29
N PHE A 579 -2.70 3.31 -31.57
CA PHE A 579 -2.96 3.81 -30.22
C PHE A 579 -1.90 3.38 -29.22
N TRP A 580 -1.59 2.09 -29.17
CA TRP A 580 -0.65 1.55 -28.20
C TRP A 580 0.78 1.98 -28.49
N ASP A 581 1.17 2.17 -29.75
CA ASP A 581 2.49 2.72 -30.11
C ASP A 581 2.63 4.19 -29.66
N ASN A 582 1.61 5.02 -29.90
CA ASN A 582 1.61 6.41 -29.42
C ASN A 582 1.67 6.48 -27.89
N LEU A 583 0.87 5.68 -27.18
CA LEU A 583 0.90 5.63 -25.73
C LEU A 583 2.25 5.11 -25.22
N TYR A 584 2.79 4.05 -25.82
CA TYR A 584 4.07 3.47 -25.41
C TYR A 584 5.22 4.47 -25.51
N ARG A 585 5.31 5.22 -26.63
CA ARG A 585 6.33 6.27 -26.81
C ARG A 585 6.26 7.31 -25.68
N LEU A 586 5.05 7.74 -25.33
CA LEU A 586 4.81 8.73 -24.29
C LEU A 586 5.15 8.20 -22.90
N VAL A 587 4.70 6.98 -22.56
CA VAL A 587 4.94 6.36 -21.25
C VAL A 587 6.43 6.10 -21.06
N ARG A 588 7.14 5.65 -22.10
CA ARG A 588 8.59 5.44 -22.06
C ARG A 588 9.37 6.73 -21.76
N GLU A 589 8.87 7.88 -22.20
CA GLU A 589 9.49 9.18 -21.97
C GLU A 589 9.17 9.74 -20.57
N LYS A 590 7.92 9.60 -20.11
CA LYS A 590 7.41 10.35 -18.95
C LYS A 590 7.20 9.53 -17.67
N TYR A 591 7.02 8.21 -17.78
CA TYR A 591 6.57 7.39 -16.65
C TYR A 591 7.72 6.63 -15.97
N GLY A 592 7.90 6.86 -14.68
CA GLY A 592 8.92 6.19 -13.85
C GLY A 592 8.36 4.98 -13.10
N ILE A 593 8.29 3.82 -13.75
CA ILE A 593 7.80 2.59 -13.13
C ILE A 593 8.80 2.04 -12.07
N GLN A 594 8.26 1.55 -10.95
CA GLN A 594 9.04 0.93 -9.88
C GLN A 594 9.14 -0.59 -10.07
N PRO A 595 10.23 -1.25 -9.65
CA PRO A 595 10.38 -2.70 -9.80
C PRO A 595 9.24 -3.53 -9.18
N VAL A 596 8.70 -3.10 -8.03
CA VAL A 596 7.55 -3.76 -7.38
C VAL A 596 6.31 -3.75 -8.28
N GLN A 597 6.03 -2.64 -8.96
CA GLN A 597 4.88 -2.52 -9.87
C GLN A 597 5.01 -3.52 -11.03
N CYS A 598 6.22 -3.77 -11.54
CA CYS A 598 6.42 -4.78 -12.58
C CYS A 598 6.10 -6.20 -12.06
N VAL A 599 6.55 -6.54 -10.85
CA VAL A 599 6.27 -7.85 -10.22
C VAL A 599 4.78 -8.01 -9.98
N ASP A 600 4.10 -6.98 -9.45
CA ASP A 600 2.67 -6.97 -9.21
C ASP A 600 1.88 -7.20 -10.52
N LYS A 601 2.26 -6.51 -11.60
CA LYS A 601 1.66 -6.69 -12.93
C LYS A 601 1.81 -8.11 -13.46
N LEU A 602 3.00 -8.71 -13.31
CA LEU A 602 3.23 -10.09 -13.71
C LEU A 602 2.38 -11.06 -12.86
N SER A 603 2.37 -10.86 -11.55
CA SER A 603 1.62 -11.70 -10.61
C SER A 603 0.11 -11.67 -10.90
N ILE A 604 -0.47 -10.47 -11.01
CA ILE A 604 -1.90 -10.31 -11.29
C ILE A 604 -2.28 -10.83 -12.69
N GLY A 605 -1.40 -10.65 -13.68
CA GLY A 605 -1.56 -11.23 -15.01
C GLY A 605 -1.62 -12.76 -14.97
N CYS A 606 -0.68 -13.41 -14.28
CA CYS A 606 -0.67 -14.86 -14.11
C CYS A 606 -1.91 -15.37 -13.34
N ILE A 607 -2.29 -14.68 -12.25
CA ILE A 607 -3.45 -15.06 -11.43
C ILE A 607 -4.73 -14.92 -12.26
N SER A 608 -4.94 -13.80 -12.95
CA SER A 608 -6.12 -13.63 -13.81
C SER A 608 -6.20 -14.69 -14.91
N ALA A 609 -5.07 -15.02 -15.55
CA ALA A 609 -5.01 -16.06 -16.57
C ALA A 609 -5.39 -17.45 -16.02
N ALA A 610 -4.96 -17.78 -14.81
CA ALA A 610 -5.28 -19.04 -14.15
C ALA A 610 -6.71 -19.09 -13.58
N SER A 611 -7.20 -17.98 -13.03
CA SER A 611 -8.48 -17.92 -12.31
C SER A 611 -9.69 -17.68 -13.21
N CYS A 612 -9.51 -17.07 -14.39
CA CYS A 612 -10.60 -16.68 -15.26
C CYS A 612 -10.96 -17.72 -16.34
N HIS A 613 -10.75 -19.02 -16.09
CA HIS A 613 -11.27 -20.18 -16.86
C HIS A 613 -11.46 -19.97 -18.38
N GLY A 614 -10.40 -19.59 -19.09
CA GLY A 614 -10.44 -19.43 -20.55
C GLY A 614 -10.94 -18.08 -21.07
N ASN A 615 -11.39 -17.16 -20.20
CA ASN A 615 -11.74 -15.79 -20.60
C ASN A 615 -10.51 -14.94 -20.89
N VAL A 616 -9.39 -15.14 -20.17
CA VAL A 616 -8.12 -14.50 -20.52
C VAL A 616 -7.50 -15.25 -21.68
N LEU A 617 -7.60 -14.67 -22.87
CA LEU A 617 -7.17 -15.28 -24.12
C LEU A 617 -5.66 -15.13 -24.34
N ARG A 618 -5.12 -13.93 -24.07
CA ARG A 618 -3.71 -13.62 -24.35
C ARG A 618 -3.20 -12.44 -23.54
N ILE A 619 -2.03 -12.60 -22.93
CA ILE A 619 -1.23 -11.46 -22.47
C ILE A 619 -0.29 -11.06 -23.61
N THR A 620 -0.50 -9.87 -24.19
CA THR A 620 0.25 -9.42 -25.35
C THR A 620 1.68 -9.06 -24.96
N ARG A 621 2.66 -9.59 -25.71
CA ARG A 621 4.07 -9.26 -25.49
C ARG A 621 4.35 -7.83 -25.91
N MET A 622 4.85 -7.03 -24.97
CA MET A 622 5.31 -5.65 -25.18
C MET A 622 6.85 -5.59 -25.07
N PRO A 623 7.51 -4.51 -25.55
CA PRO A 623 8.97 -4.39 -25.45
C PRO A 623 9.51 -4.37 -24.01
N ASP A 624 8.69 -3.90 -23.07
CA ASP A 624 8.97 -3.82 -21.65
C ASP A 624 7.66 -3.89 -20.84
N ASN A 625 7.76 -3.72 -19.52
CA ASN A 625 6.66 -3.80 -18.57
C ASN A 625 5.90 -2.47 -18.38
N LEU A 626 6.13 -1.44 -19.18
CA LEU A 626 5.42 -0.16 -19.04
C LEU A 626 3.93 -0.30 -19.39
N VAL A 627 3.63 -1.05 -20.46
CA VAL A 627 2.27 -1.35 -20.90
C VAL A 627 2.07 -2.87 -20.86
N MET A 628 0.98 -3.33 -20.26
CA MET A 628 0.58 -4.74 -20.23
C MET A 628 -0.88 -4.85 -20.67
N ARG A 629 -1.09 -5.53 -21.80
CA ARG A 629 -2.40 -5.69 -22.42
C ARG A 629 -2.86 -7.14 -22.27
N VAL A 630 -3.95 -7.34 -21.55
CA VAL A 630 -4.55 -8.64 -21.29
C VAL A 630 -5.83 -8.74 -22.10
N HIS A 631 -5.75 -9.44 -23.23
CA HIS A 631 -6.88 -9.66 -24.10
C HIS A 631 -7.84 -10.68 -23.48
N VAL A 632 -9.12 -10.31 -23.42
CA VAL A 632 -10.19 -11.12 -22.87
C VAL A 632 -11.31 -11.31 -23.89
N ASP A 633 -11.98 -12.45 -23.83
CA ASP A 633 -13.13 -12.77 -24.68
C ASP A 633 -14.31 -11.85 -24.36
N ASN A 634 -14.64 -11.74 -23.07
CA ASN A 634 -15.68 -10.85 -22.59
C ASN A 634 -15.31 -10.16 -21.27
N LEU A 635 -15.81 -8.94 -21.10
CA LEU A 635 -15.61 -8.20 -19.86
C LEU A 635 -16.63 -8.64 -18.81
N THR A 636 -16.16 -9.41 -17.83
CA THR A 636 -16.94 -9.82 -16.65
C THR A 636 -16.56 -9.01 -15.42
N ASP A 637 -17.49 -8.91 -14.47
CA ASP A 637 -17.24 -8.28 -13.17
C ASP A 637 -16.09 -8.94 -12.38
N SER A 638 -15.94 -10.26 -12.51
CA SER A 638 -14.89 -11.02 -11.82
C SER A 638 -13.47 -10.65 -12.27
N LEU A 639 -13.29 -10.12 -13.48
CA LEU A 639 -11.99 -9.60 -13.92
C LEU A 639 -11.55 -8.40 -13.06
N MET A 640 -12.50 -7.64 -12.52
CA MET A 640 -12.19 -6.45 -11.71
C MET A 640 -11.65 -6.82 -10.33
N ASP A 641 -11.81 -8.07 -9.89
CA ASP A 641 -11.16 -8.59 -8.68
C ASP A 641 -9.67 -8.88 -8.93
N TYR A 642 -9.27 -8.99 -10.21
CA TYR A 642 -7.88 -9.15 -10.66
C TYR A 642 -7.38 -7.94 -11.45
N ARG A 643 -7.89 -6.74 -11.18
CA ARG A 643 -7.42 -5.52 -11.86
C ARG A 643 -6.01 -5.15 -11.38
N GLY A 644 -5.15 -4.80 -12.33
CA GLY A 644 -3.82 -4.25 -12.06
C GLY A 644 -3.80 -2.71 -12.10
N ASN A 645 -2.61 -2.17 -11.85
CA ASN A 645 -2.26 -0.75 -11.89
C ASN A 645 -1.07 -0.52 -12.84
N SER A 646 -0.61 0.74 -12.94
CA SER A 646 0.69 1.08 -13.53
C SER A 646 0.87 0.59 -14.98
N GLY A 647 -0.15 0.79 -15.80
CA GLY A 647 -0.20 0.39 -17.20
C GLY A 647 -0.67 -1.05 -17.43
N TYR A 648 -1.51 -1.59 -16.55
CA TYR A 648 -2.16 -2.89 -16.73
C TYR A 648 -3.60 -2.66 -17.23
N PHE A 649 -3.95 -3.25 -18.37
CA PHE A 649 -5.25 -3.06 -19.00
C PHE A 649 -5.81 -4.39 -19.49
N TYR A 650 -7.07 -4.65 -19.15
CA TYR A 650 -7.87 -5.61 -19.91
C TYR A 650 -8.24 -5.00 -21.26
N GLU A 651 -8.27 -5.81 -22.31
CA GLU A 651 -8.62 -5.38 -23.66
C GLU A 651 -9.66 -6.32 -24.27
N SER A 652 -10.78 -5.76 -24.72
CA SER A 652 -11.88 -6.49 -25.35
C SER A 652 -12.32 -5.77 -26.63
N GLU A 653 -12.88 -6.55 -27.56
CA GLU A 653 -13.39 -6.10 -28.85
C GLU A 653 -14.87 -6.43 -28.90
N ILE A 654 -15.71 -5.47 -29.28
CA ILE A 654 -17.16 -5.64 -29.35
C ILE A 654 -17.71 -5.01 -30.62
N THR A 655 -18.88 -5.47 -31.05
CA THR A 655 -19.61 -4.89 -32.19
C THR A 655 -20.88 -4.17 -31.73
N ASP A 656 -21.45 -4.58 -30.60
CA ASP A 656 -22.61 -3.95 -29.98
C ASP A 656 -22.28 -3.48 -28.56
N VAL A 657 -22.55 -2.21 -28.26
CA VAL A 657 -22.36 -1.63 -26.93
C VAL A 657 -23.15 -2.37 -25.83
N LEU A 658 -24.25 -3.05 -26.19
CA LEU A 658 -25.02 -3.86 -25.26
C LEU A 658 -24.27 -5.08 -24.71
N GLU A 659 -23.18 -5.49 -25.35
CA GLU A 659 -22.27 -6.51 -24.82
C GLU A 659 -21.64 -6.08 -23.48
N LEU A 660 -21.52 -4.76 -23.24
CA LEU A 660 -21.03 -4.20 -21.98
C LEU A 660 -22.08 -4.20 -20.87
N LYS A 661 -23.31 -4.64 -21.13
CA LYS A 661 -24.40 -4.59 -20.14
C LYS A 661 -24.03 -5.32 -18.86
N ASN A 662 -23.36 -6.47 -18.93
CA ASN A 662 -23.04 -7.24 -17.72
C ASN A 662 -22.09 -6.49 -16.79
N ILE A 663 -20.96 -6.01 -17.31
CA ILE A 663 -19.99 -5.23 -16.52
C ILE A 663 -20.58 -3.88 -16.10
N CYS A 664 -21.33 -3.20 -16.96
CA CYS A 664 -21.91 -1.90 -16.62
C CYS A 664 -23.14 -1.99 -15.71
N ASN A 665 -23.79 -3.16 -15.58
CA ASN A 665 -24.87 -3.37 -14.62
C ASN A 665 -24.38 -3.63 -13.18
N ASN A 666 -23.08 -3.47 -12.95
CA ASN A 666 -22.47 -3.43 -11.64
C ASN A 666 -22.35 -1.99 -11.14
N VAL A 667 -22.84 -1.72 -9.93
CA VAL A 667 -22.74 -0.40 -9.27
C VAL A 667 -21.29 0.06 -9.00
N ARG A 668 -20.30 -0.82 -9.16
CA ARG A 668 -18.87 -0.48 -9.08
C ARG A 668 -18.36 0.16 -10.37
N CYS A 669 -19.03 -0.01 -11.52
CA CYS A 669 -18.67 0.66 -12.76
C CYS A 669 -19.05 2.13 -12.68
N GLN A 670 -18.06 3.02 -12.55
CA GLN A 670 -18.29 4.45 -12.27
C GLN A 670 -18.25 5.30 -13.54
N THR A 671 -17.10 5.35 -14.22
CA THR A 671 -16.86 6.27 -15.33
C THR A 671 -16.56 5.50 -16.62
N ILE A 672 -17.13 5.95 -17.73
CA ILE A 672 -16.68 5.61 -19.08
C ILE A 672 -15.95 6.81 -19.68
N GLY A 673 -14.66 6.62 -19.99
CA GLY A 673 -13.90 7.50 -20.87
C GLY A 673 -14.17 7.12 -22.33
N LEU A 674 -14.84 7.99 -23.07
CA LEU A 674 -15.30 7.72 -24.44
C LEU A 674 -14.43 8.45 -25.46
N LEU A 675 -14.06 7.75 -26.52
CA LEU A 675 -13.63 8.34 -27.78
C LEU A 675 -14.58 7.86 -28.89
N GLY A 676 -15.38 8.78 -29.42
CA GLY A 676 -16.47 8.50 -30.34
C GLY A 676 -17.68 9.40 -30.04
N ASP A 677 -18.78 9.21 -30.76
CA ASP A 677 -20.03 9.93 -30.49
C ASP A 677 -20.64 9.45 -29.15
N LYS A 678 -21.07 10.39 -28.30
CA LYS A 678 -21.76 10.09 -27.04
C LYS A 678 -23.02 9.24 -27.24
N GLU A 679 -23.69 9.40 -28.39
CA GLU A 679 -24.91 8.66 -28.72
C GLU A 679 -24.65 7.16 -28.86
N LEU A 680 -23.38 6.75 -29.10
CA LEU A 680 -22.95 5.35 -29.14
C LEU A 680 -23.29 4.59 -27.86
N LEU A 681 -23.26 5.25 -26.70
CA LEU A 681 -23.56 4.62 -25.41
C LEU A 681 -25.04 4.68 -25.02
N ASN A 682 -25.87 5.41 -25.77
CA ASN A 682 -27.28 5.58 -25.42
C ASN A 682 -28.05 4.26 -25.31
N PRO A 683 -27.90 3.28 -26.21
CA PRO A 683 -28.56 1.98 -26.05
C PRO A 683 -28.22 1.30 -24.73
N LEU A 684 -26.95 1.36 -24.31
CA LEU A 684 -26.49 0.78 -23.04
C LEU A 684 -27.08 1.53 -21.84
N ILE A 685 -27.02 2.85 -21.82
CA ILE A 685 -27.52 3.69 -20.73
C ILE A 685 -29.04 3.54 -20.59
N LEU A 686 -29.78 3.64 -21.71
CA LEU A 686 -31.23 3.50 -21.75
C LEU A 686 -31.71 2.08 -21.45
N SER A 687 -30.83 1.07 -21.51
CA SER A 687 -31.15 -0.29 -21.07
C SER A 687 -31.33 -0.43 -19.55
N GLY A 688 -31.02 0.63 -18.78
CA GLY A 688 -31.23 0.67 -17.33
C GLY A 688 -30.13 -0.02 -16.53
N VAL A 689 -28.88 0.04 -17.00
CA VAL A 689 -27.72 -0.45 -16.23
C VAL A 689 -27.60 0.30 -14.91
N LYS A 690 -27.16 -0.41 -13.86
CA LYS A 690 -27.04 0.15 -12.50
C LYS A 690 -25.73 0.91 -12.24
N GLY A 691 -24.70 0.72 -13.07
CA GLY A 691 -23.47 1.51 -13.05
C GLY A 691 -23.51 2.63 -14.09
N ILE A 692 -22.33 3.11 -14.48
CA ILE A 692 -22.12 4.28 -15.34
C ILE A 692 -22.73 5.54 -14.72
N ASP A 693 -22.06 6.05 -13.70
CA ASP A 693 -22.41 7.35 -13.11
C ASP A 693 -22.04 8.52 -14.02
N ARG A 694 -21.09 8.30 -14.94
CA ARG A 694 -20.55 9.36 -15.78
C ARG A 694 -19.96 8.84 -17.09
N VAL A 695 -20.25 9.54 -18.18
CA VAL A 695 -19.58 9.41 -19.47
C VAL A 695 -18.86 10.71 -19.75
N VAL A 696 -17.56 10.64 -20.01
CA VAL A 696 -16.73 11.81 -20.35
C VAL A 696 -15.78 11.48 -21.51
N PRO A 697 -15.29 12.49 -22.25
CA PRO A 697 -14.20 12.26 -23.20
C PRO A 697 -12.95 11.69 -22.51
N ILE A 698 -12.15 10.91 -23.25
CA ILE A 698 -10.79 10.56 -22.81
C ILE A 698 -9.99 11.84 -22.50
N GLY A 699 -9.23 11.82 -21.41
CA GLY A 699 -8.52 12.96 -20.81
C GLY A 699 -9.29 13.74 -19.77
N ARG A 700 -10.55 13.39 -19.51
CA ARG A 700 -11.47 14.11 -18.62
C ARG A 700 -12.00 13.26 -17.47
N THR A 701 -11.51 12.02 -17.29
CA THR A 701 -12.04 11.14 -16.24
C THR A 701 -11.75 11.67 -14.83
N MET A 702 -10.70 12.47 -14.66
CA MET A 702 -10.36 13.09 -13.37
C MET A 702 -11.00 14.47 -13.14
N ASP A 703 -11.76 15.01 -14.10
CA ASP A 703 -12.36 16.34 -13.96
C ASP A 703 -13.50 16.30 -12.92
N PHE A 704 -13.22 16.84 -11.73
CA PHE A 704 -14.13 16.84 -10.58
C PHE A 704 -15.30 17.82 -10.74
N ASP A 705 -16.50 17.39 -10.35
CA ASP A 705 -17.75 18.17 -10.39
C ASP A 705 -18.60 17.85 -9.14
N PHE A 706 -19.64 18.65 -8.89
CA PHE A 706 -20.65 18.40 -7.86
C PHE A 706 -21.59 17.23 -8.21
N LEU A 707 -21.63 16.82 -9.48
CA LEU A 707 -22.21 15.54 -9.91
C LEU A 707 -21.06 14.52 -10.01
N TRP A 708 -20.92 13.66 -9.01
CA TRP A 708 -19.79 12.74 -8.90
C TRP A 708 -20.22 11.41 -8.28
N ASP A 709 -19.82 10.29 -8.89
CA ASP A 709 -20.14 8.93 -8.41
C ASP A 709 -21.65 8.73 -8.18
N GLY A 710 -22.47 9.28 -9.09
CA GLY A 710 -23.93 9.19 -9.02
C GLY A 710 -24.58 10.13 -8.00
N TYR A 711 -23.79 10.89 -7.24
CA TYR A 711 -24.29 11.84 -6.25
C TYR A 711 -24.39 13.26 -6.78
N ASN A 712 -25.49 13.94 -6.44
CA ASN A 712 -25.55 15.39 -6.41
C ASN A 712 -25.06 15.90 -5.05
N LEU A 713 -23.79 16.30 -4.96
CA LEU A 713 -23.14 16.72 -3.72
C LEU A 713 -23.76 18.00 -3.15
N ALA A 714 -24.26 18.92 -3.99
CA ALA A 714 -24.97 20.09 -3.49
C ALA A 714 -26.19 19.68 -2.64
N GLU A 715 -26.98 18.72 -3.11
CA GLU A 715 -28.16 18.24 -2.39
C GLU A 715 -27.81 17.45 -1.13
N ARG A 716 -26.75 16.62 -1.20
CA ARG A 716 -26.31 15.82 -0.06
C ARG A 716 -25.75 16.68 1.07
N PHE A 717 -25.11 17.81 0.75
CA PHE A 717 -24.45 18.66 1.73
C PHE A 717 -25.26 19.88 2.19
N THR A 718 -26.41 20.14 1.57
CA THR A 718 -27.29 21.24 1.95
C THR A 718 -28.64 20.75 2.45
N ARG A 719 -29.34 21.61 3.17
CA ARG A 719 -30.77 21.52 3.46
C ARG A 719 -31.48 22.69 2.80
N THR A 720 -32.71 22.48 2.36
CA THR A 720 -33.55 23.52 1.77
C THR A 720 -34.53 24.04 2.81
N VAL A 721 -34.50 25.34 3.07
CA VAL A 721 -35.53 26.03 3.88
C VAL A 721 -36.59 26.56 2.93
N VAL A 722 -37.81 26.01 3.04
CA VAL A 722 -38.96 26.46 2.25
C VAL A 722 -39.75 27.48 3.06
N THR A 723 -39.95 28.67 2.50
CA THR A 723 -40.84 29.68 3.06
C THR A 723 -42.18 29.61 2.31
N ALA A 724 -43.20 29.00 2.90
CA ALA A 724 -44.53 28.98 2.30
C ALA A 724 -45.21 30.34 2.49
N THR A 725 -45.56 31.02 1.40
CA THR A 725 -46.61 32.06 1.41
C THR A 725 -47.97 31.37 1.33
N LYS A 726 -48.93 31.75 2.19
CA LYS A 726 -50.32 31.24 2.14
C LYS A 726 -50.82 31.27 0.69
N GLN A 727 -51.17 30.11 0.14
CA GLN A 727 -52.04 30.05 -1.03
C GLN A 727 -53.38 30.64 -0.61
N GLY A 728 -53.79 31.72 -1.30
CA GLY A 728 -55.11 32.33 -1.15
C GLY A 728 -56.17 31.53 -1.89
#